data_AF-A0ABD1ZZT3-F1
#
_entry.id   AF-A0ABD1ZZT3-F1
#
_cell.length_a   1.000
_cell.length_b   1.000
_cell.length_c   1.000
_cell.angle_alpha   90.00
_cell.angle_beta   90.00
_cell.angle_gamma   90.00
#
_symmetry.space_group_name_H-M   'P 1'
#
loop_
_entity.id
_entity.type
_entity.pdbx_description
1 polymer ?
#
loop_
_entity_poly.entity_id
_entity_poly.type
_entity_poly.pdbx_seq_one_letter_code
_entity_poly.pdbx_strand_id
1 'polypeptide(L)'
;MEQPKTPASRLLSTTCIENKDDLEEKFERCYGVLQNLTTGLSEKEAHDTLNNAVCKDKTHEEVSLGLLVVILTDPQNASKSYRDLTLITRDGLAIVLGHLNQLVLERYLRLNDVTRSQLLWLLREMIRTSVANVDNLCLTLLRHAAGGDISPRNLFLVDALLDIFQENRPWLDKFPFLVASIVYTYLRLIEDHIGPHLTGLRQKEVTFTVSLLRERMVDCLVIGRDLVRLLQNVARIPEFEGLWKDVLLNPKSLSPNFNGILQLLQTRTSRRFLQSRLTPDMERKLVFLTSQVRFGNHKRYQDWFQRQYLATPESQSLRCDLIRFIVGVIHPTNELLCSDIIPRWAVIGWLFTTCTSTVAASNAKLALFYDWLFFEPEKDNIMNIEPAILVMHNSMRSHPPVTATLLDFLCRIIPNFYPALTEKVRNGIFSSLRQILEKRVLPSLYPLFDSPKLDRELRSKIRETFKEFCLPPNADPGKMEDLNKDLNTGLILENTTSAPMENNHVGQDPEPAFSDEEEEMPLRIVTKVEEEEDEEDVPLATVKLKNEQKNANCIAKKEDITSQLNLILEPEELRTAIGSLHSESDNEIRCQAVERIVQMVVEDEIDAETVPGLASCLSTILSTQITAQIFPADNLNEESLTDSISTPLFVMFRNQYQLCKEEDNRRKLLARVLAEMYSIQPKIGYLLLYFLKVWGREEEKREGEPSTVLNDVKASVYKDFCAQREKKLDACLVADLKLCHEDNIFMLCYLVPDIYTGFQNVALGNVQLLHLVVSTIDACQLQELVCQIMQGHLKMLKKESFTSLLTASLNWETFEQYCFWQLIFAHDFPIEYVLPVLPKLQFRDHAEALTSILFMLKQEKPTLELLRQLLARQNVDGDMFVVAALRYWCRDYEEKLGELLANLLSTRYPATSPNKRKRSGAKHNQQSGPPTGEQVLGHLDQLRQHCTSSTELQLYHMEGMQRALQQAQAASSDSLRKSYGDLFALAEVNEENEPPPPPPTSSARKHAAASGGGGGGGAGGKGGNRKVGVNTRERTSSKKQIRYHLDSTSSSEVTISPEEEIVNPKQAKKRKKIIVGSDSD
;
A
#
# COMPACT_ATOMS: atom_id res chain seq x y z
N MET A 1 -1.47 -13.77 32.31
CA MET A 1 -0.05 -13.76 32.71
C MET A 1 0.57 -12.52 32.09
N GLU A 2 1.35 -11.74 32.82
CA GLU A 2 2.23 -10.77 32.18
C GLU A 2 3.39 -11.54 31.53
N GLN A 3 3.65 -11.30 30.24
CA GLN A 3 4.88 -11.81 29.64
C GLN A 3 6.07 -11.07 30.25
N PRO A 4 7.20 -11.75 30.53
CA PRO A 4 8.41 -11.06 30.96
C PRO A 4 8.85 -10.12 29.85
N LYS A 5 9.04 -8.84 30.18
CA LYS A 5 9.57 -7.86 29.21
C LYS A 5 10.94 -8.32 28.73
N THR A 6 11.05 -8.63 27.44
CA THR A 6 12.34 -8.78 26.77
C THR A 6 13.17 -7.51 27.02
N PRO A 7 14.48 -7.63 27.29
CA PRO A 7 15.33 -6.47 27.44
C PRO A 7 15.29 -5.63 26.15
N ALA A 8 15.24 -4.31 26.30
CA ALA A 8 15.24 -3.42 25.15
C ALA A 8 16.57 -3.52 24.38
N SER A 9 16.48 -3.53 23.05
CA SER A 9 17.61 -3.48 22.12
C SER A 9 18.59 -2.36 22.49
N ARG A 10 19.89 -2.64 22.39
CA ARG A 10 20.96 -1.71 22.78
C ARG A 10 21.57 -0.97 21.60
N LEU A 11 21.61 -1.60 20.43
CA LEU A 11 22.20 -1.06 19.20
C LEU A 11 21.12 -0.59 18.21
N LEU A 12 19.98 -1.29 18.18
CA LEU A 12 18.91 -1.06 17.22
C LEU A 12 17.73 -0.30 17.85
N SER A 13 16.79 0.07 17.00
CA SER A 13 15.47 0.58 17.33
C SER A 13 14.46 -0.46 16.83
N THR A 14 14.02 -1.36 17.69
CA THR A 14 13.10 -2.45 17.32
C THR A 14 11.65 -2.09 17.64
N THR A 15 10.73 -2.47 16.75
CA THR A 15 9.28 -2.42 16.99
C THR A 15 8.78 -3.68 17.69
N CYS A 16 7.56 -3.66 18.24
CA CYS A 16 6.94 -4.83 18.87
C CYS A 16 6.51 -5.94 17.89
N ILE A 17 6.74 -5.75 16.58
CA ILE A 17 6.42 -6.69 15.50
C ILE A 17 7.71 -7.34 14.94
N GLU A 18 8.87 -6.76 15.20
CA GLU A 18 10.16 -7.26 14.72
C GLU A 18 10.67 -8.44 15.54
N ASN A 19 11.09 -9.50 14.85
CA ASN A 19 11.89 -10.56 15.44
C ASN A 19 13.23 -10.02 15.95
N LYS A 20 13.82 -10.71 16.95
CA LYS A 20 15.17 -10.39 17.43
C LYS A 20 16.19 -10.57 16.30
N ASP A 21 17.17 -9.67 16.24
CA ASP A 21 18.16 -9.66 15.17
C ASP A 21 19.37 -10.56 15.48
N ASP A 22 19.73 -11.46 14.56
CA ASP A 22 20.86 -12.39 14.73
C ASP A 22 22.19 -11.68 15.02
N LEU A 23 22.40 -10.52 14.36
CA LEU A 23 23.62 -9.74 14.51
C LEU A 23 23.65 -9.02 15.86
N GLU A 24 22.50 -8.50 16.33
CA GLU A 24 22.40 -7.95 17.68
C GLU A 24 22.54 -9.04 18.75
N GLU A 25 21.96 -10.23 18.57
CA GLU A 25 22.16 -11.31 19.56
C GLU A 25 23.63 -11.75 19.61
N LYS A 26 24.35 -11.81 18.48
CA LYS A 26 25.80 -12.03 18.50
C LYS A 26 26.51 -10.96 19.33
N PHE A 27 26.18 -9.68 19.11
CA PHE A 27 26.76 -8.57 19.86
C PHE A 27 26.44 -8.62 21.36
N GLU A 28 25.18 -8.88 21.75
CA GLU A 28 24.78 -9.06 23.15
C GLU A 28 25.52 -10.22 23.82
N ARG A 29 25.71 -11.34 23.11
CA ARG A 29 26.43 -12.51 23.60
C ARG A 29 27.91 -12.20 23.86
N CYS A 30 28.56 -11.49 22.94
CA CYS A 30 29.93 -11.00 23.08
C CYS A 30 30.07 -9.98 24.23
N TYR A 31 29.10 -9.07 24.39
CA TYR A 31 29.03 -8.13 25.51
C TYR A 31 28.86 -8.85 26.86
N GLY A 32 28.05 -9.91 26.92
CA GLY A 32 27.93 -10.77 28.11
C GLY A 32 29.23 -11.48 28.48
N VAL A 33 30.00 -11.97 27.50
CA VAL A 33 31.35 -12.53 27.73
C VAL A 33 32.30 -11.47 28.30
N LEU A 34 32.29 -10.25 27.76
CA LEU A 34 33.08 -9.13 28.30
C LEU A 34 32.70 -8.80 29.75
N GLN A 35 31.40 -8.70 30.06
CA GLN A 35 30.93 -8.42 31.43
C GLN A 35 31.39 -9.51 32.41
N ASN A 36 31.27 -10.78 32.05
CA ASN A 36 31.69 -11.91 32.89
C ASN A 36 33.20 -11.92 33.17
N LEU A 37 34.03 -11.35 32.29
CA LEU A 37 35.49 -11.25 32.45
C LEU A 37 35.96 -9.98 33.19
N THR A 38 35.08 -9.00 33.43
CA THR A 38 35.47 -7.66 33.94
C THR A 38 34.70 -7.21 35.18
N THR A 39 33.54 -7.82 35.49
CA THR A 39 32.69 -7.39 36.61
C THR A 39 33.38 -7.61 37.96
N GLY A 40 33.53 -6.54 38.73
CA GLY A 40 34.10 -6.58 40.10
C GLY A 40 35.63 -6.50 40.18
N LEU A 41 36.33 -6.42 39.05
CA LEU A 41 37.79 -6.26 38.98
C LEU A 41 38.20 -4.77 38.97
N SER A 42 39.41 -4.44 39.44
CA SER A 42 40.01 -3.13 39.17
C SER A 42 40.40 -2.99 37.70
N GLU A 43 40.65 -1.77 37.23
CA GLU A 43 41.00 -1.53 35.81
C GLU A 43 42.22 -2.34 35.34
N LYS A 44 43.21 -2.52 36.22
CA LYS A 44 44.42 -3.29 35.90
C LYS A 44 44.10 -4.78 35.85
N GLU A 45 43.40 -5.32 36.85
CA GLU A 45 43.03 -6.74 36.89
C GLU A 45 42.12 -7.10 35.71
N ALA A 46 41.17 -6.22 35.35
CA ALA A 46 40.37 -6.37 34.15
C ALA A 46 41.23 -6.40 32.87
N HIS A 47 42.17 -5.46 32.71
CA HIS A 47 43.06 -5.45 31.54
C HIS A 47 43.93 -6.71 31.47
N ASP A 48 44.56 -7.11 32.58
CA ASP A 48 45.38 -8.31 32.67
C ASP A 48 44.54 -9.58 32.38
N THR A 49 43.29 -9.66 32.86
CA THR A 49 42.36 -10.76 32.56
C THR A 49 41.95 -10.79 31.08
N LEU A 50 41.63 -9.65 30.47
CA LEU A 50 41.28 -9.58 29.04
C LEU A 50 42.46 -9.94 28.14
N ASN A 51 43.67 -9.45 28.43
CA ASN A 51 44.88 -9.76 27.68
C ASN A 51 45.22 -11.26 27.72
N ASN A 52 45.00 -11.92 28.87
CA ASN A 52 45.08 -13.39 28.96
C ASN A 52 43.94 -14.11 28.20
N ALA A 53 42.72 -13.56 28.20
CA ALA A 53 41.57 -14.16 27.51
C ALA A 53 41.69 -14.13 25.98
N VAL A 54 42.25 -13.07 25.39
CA VAL A 54 42.47 -12.95 23.94
C VAL A 54 43.59 -13.85 23.39
N CYS A 55 44.27 -14.62 24.23
CA CYS A 55 45.27 -15.60 23.78
C CYS A 55 44.69 -16.81 23.02
N LYS A 56 43.36 -16.92 22.89
CA LYS A 56 42.67 -17.91 22.04
C LYS A 56 41.75 -17.18 21.06
N ASP A 57 41.74 -17.60 19.80
CA ASP A 57 41.14 -16.84 18.69
C ASP A 57 39.64 -16.58 18.87
N LYS A 58 38.87 -17.57 19.34
CA LYS A 58 37.44 -17.42 19.62
C LYS A 58 37.16 -16.36 20.69
N THR A 59 37.92 -16.37 21.79
CA THR A 59 37.72 -15.38 22.86
C THR A 59 38.32 -14.01 22.52
N HIS A 60 39.28 -13.95 21.58
CA HIS A 60 39.70 -12.68 20.96
C HIS A 60 38.54 -12.03 20.18
N GLU A 61 37.80 -12.78 19.37
CA GLU A 61 36.58 -12.26 18.70
C GLU A 61 35.52 -11.84 19.73
N GLU A 62 35.17 -12.72 20.67
CA GLU A 62 34.09 -12.46 21.64
C GLU A 62 34.38 -11.24 22.54
N VAL A 63 35.63 -11.06 23.00
CA VAL A 63 36.02 -9.88 23.79
C VAL A 63 36.08 -8.61 22.92
N SER A 64 36.63 -8.69 21.71
CA SER A 64 36.78 -7.52 20.82
C SER A 64 35.43 -6.97 20.38
N LEU A 65 34.48 -7.85 20.03
CA LEU A 65 33.11 -7.44 19.72
C LEU A 65 32.34 -6.99 20.96
N GLY A 66 32.62 -7.55 22.14
CA GLY A 66 32.07 -7.05 23.41
C GLY A 66 32.49 -5.61 23.70
N LEU A 67 33.76 -5.26 23.47
CA LEU A 67 34.24 -3.88 23.62
C LEU A 67 33.67 -2.95 22.54
N LEU A 68 33.48 -3.43 21.30
CA LEU A 68 32.77 -2.68 20.27
C LEU A 68 31.33 -2.31 20.71
N VAL A 69 30.62 -3.21 21.40
CA VAL A 69 29.29 -2.89 21.96
C VAL A 69 29.37 -1.82 23.05
N VAL A 70 30.37 -1.84 23.95
CA VAL A 70 30.56 -0.74 24.91
C VAL A 70 30.76 0.58 24.17
N ILE A 71 31.68 0.60 23.20
CA ILE A 71 31.98 1.80 22.40
C ILE A 71 30.74 2.36 21.70
N LEU A 72 29.90 1.48 21.14
CA LEU A 72 28.70 1.86 20.38
C LEU A 72 27.46 2.19 21.24
N THR A 73 27.48 1.91 22.55
CA THR A 73 26.29 2.06 23.42
C THR A 73 26.52 2.90 24.68
N ASP A 74 27.77 3.11 25.09
CA ASP A 74 28.15 3.91 26.27
C ASP A 74 29.21 4.97 25.89
N PRO A 75 28.78 6.20 25.57
CA PRO A 75 29.68 7.31 25.26
C PRO A 75 30.65 7.69 26.39
N GLN A 76 30.35 7.37 27.65
CA GLN A 76 31.22 7.72 28.78
C GLN A 76 32.41 6.75 28.88
N ASN A 77 32.17 5.45 28.64
CA ASN A 77 33.22 4.44 28.66
C ASN A 77 33.91 4.22 27.30
N ALA A 78 33.34 4.68 26.19
CA ALA A 78 33.85 4.45 24.83
C ALA A 78 35.34 4.76 24.62
N SER A 79 35.86 5.88 25.15
CA SER A 79 37.29 6.23 25.01
C SER A 79 38.21 5.23 25.73
N LYS A 80 37.82 4.80 26.93
CA LYS A 80 38.51 3.76 27.70
C LYS A 80 38.42 2.41 26.96
N SER A 81 37.23 1.98 26.56
CA SER A 81 37.04 0.72 25.87
C SER A 81 37.73 0.65 24.50
N TYR A 82 37.87 1.78 23.79
CA TYR A 82 38.65 1.85 22.55
C TYR A 82 40.15 1.71 22.82
N ARG A 83 40.69 2.42 23.81
CA ARG A 83 42.09 2.23 24.25
C ARG A 83 42.35 0.77 24.65
N ASP A 84 41.50 0.21 25.50
CA ASP A 84 41.65 -1.14 26.00
C ASP A 84 41.53 -2.18 24.86
N LEU A 85 40.64 -1.95 23.88
CA LEU A 85 40.53 -2.72 22.63
C LEU A 85 41.81 -2.64 21.78
N THR A 86 42.37 -1.44 21.57
CA THR A 86 43.62 -1.26 20.80
C THR A 86 44.85 -1.89 21.45
N LEU A 87 44.81 -2.21 22.75
CA LEU A 87 45.89 -2.89 23.47
C LEU A 87 45.79 -4.41 23.45
N ILE A 88 44.59 -4.98 23.24
CA ILE A 88 44.36 -6.45 23.24
C ILE A 88 44.12 -7.04 21.85
N THR A 89 43.83 -6.21 20.83
CA THR A 89 43.72 -6.67 19.43
C THR A 89 45.02 -7.30 18.95
N ARG A 90 44.90 -8.45 18.28
CA ARG A 90 46.02 -9.22 17.71
C ARG A 90 46.01 -9.21 16.18
N ASP A 91 45.00 -8.57 15.59
CA ASP A 91 44.64 -8.58 14.17
C ASP A 91 44.57 -7.16 13.56
N GLY A 92 44.98 -6.13 14.30
CA GLY A 92 44.90 -4.73 13.83
C GLY A 92 43.47 -4.22 13.66
N LEU A 93 42.54 -4.71 14.50
CA LEU A 93 41.10 -4.45 14.46
C LEU A 93 40.36 -4.99 13.21
N ALA A 94 40.94 -5.91 12.44
CA ALA A 94 40.31 -6.45 11.23
C ALA A 94 38.92 -7.09 11.48
N ILE A 95 38.79 -7.91 12.54
CA ILE A 95 37.53 -8.54 12.96
C ILE A 95 36.50 -7.49 13.40
N VAL A 96 36.94 -6.45 14.10
CA VAL A 96 36.10 -5.34 14.57
C VAL A 96 35.58 -4.54 13.38
N LEU A 97 36.47 -4.17 12.46
CA LEU A 97 36.14 -3.38 11.26
C LEU A 97 35.26 -4.16 10.27
N GLY A 98 35.45 -5.48 10.15
CA GLY A 98 34.59 -6.35 9.35
C GLY A 98 33.16 -6.40 9.87
N HIS A 99 32.96 -6.67 11.16
CA HIS A 99 31.64 -6.67 11.78
C HIS A 99 31.00 -5.28 11.83
N LEU A 100 31.80 -4.21 11.97
CA LEU A 100 31.31 -2.84 11.93
C LEU A 100 30.81 -2.46 10.52
N ASN A 101 31.54 -2.85 9.47
CA ASN A 101 31.06 -2.70 8.09
C ASN A 101 29.76 -3.48 7.84
N GLN A 102 29.66 -4.73 8.32
CA GLN A 102 28.43 -5.51 8.22
C GLN A 102 27.25 -4.83 8.93
N LEU A 103 27.44 -4.38 10.17
CA LEU A 103 26.42 -3.68 10.96
C LEU A 103 25.92 -2.41 10.26
N VAL A 104 26.81 -1.63 9.63
CA VAL A 104 26.41 -0.46 8.85
C VAL A 104 25.64 -0.89 7.59
N LEU A 105 26.28 -1.67 6.71
CA LEU A 105 25.73 -2.07 5.41
C LEU A 105 24.34 -2.71 5.53
N GLU A 106 24.14 -3.53 6.54
CA GLU A 106 22.90 -4.27 6.74
C GLU A 106 21.86 -3.57 7.64
N ARG A 107 22.28 -2.79 8.65
CA ARG A 107 21.39 -2.31 9.74
C ARG A 107 21.45 -0.82 10.04
N TYR A 108 22.21 0.01 9.32
CA TYR A 108 22.36 1.45 9.61
C TYR A 108 21.02 2.20 9.82
N LEU A 109 19.98 1.87 9.04
CA LEU A 109 18.65 2.48 9.15
C LEU A 109 17.92 2.13 10.46
N ARG A 110 18.19 0.95 11.05
CA ARG A 110 17.64 0.50 12.33
C ARG A 110 18.49 0.89 13.54
N LEU A 111 19.72 1.38 13.39
CA LEU A 111 20.53 1.86 14.52
C LEU A 111 19.79 2.93 15.33
N ASN A 112 19.95 2.92 16.65
CA ASN A 112 19.53 4.05 17.48
C ASN A 112 20.52 5.24 17.37
N ASP A 113 20.10 6.43 17.80
CA ASP A 113 20.85 7.66 17.54
C ASP A 113 22.12 7.81 18.40
N VAL A 114 22.20 7.11 19.54
CA VAL A 114 23.45 6.97 20.32
C VAL A 114 24.46 6.15 19.52
N THR A 115 24.04 4.98 19.01
CA THR A 115 24.90 4.11 18.20
C THR A 115 25.33 4.76 16.89
N ARG A 116 24.49 5.58 16.24
CA ARG A 116 24.91 6.41 15.09
C ARG A 116 26.01 7.41 15.45
N SER A 117 25.86 8.10 16.57
CA SER A 117 26.84 9.10 17.04
C SER A 117 28.17 8.44 17.41
N GLN A 118 28.12 7.32 18.14
CA GLN A 118 29.30 6.56 18.55
C GLN A 118 30.02 5.86 17.40
N LEU A 119 29.29 5.42 16.36
CA LEU A 119 29.86 4.90 15.12
C LEU A 119 30.72 5.96 14.40
N LEU A 120 30.26 7.21 14.33
CA LEU A 120 30.98 8.32 13.71
C LEU A 120 32.17 8.78 14.56
N TRP A 121 32.04 8.74 15.89
CA TRP A 121 33.17 8.92 16.82
C TRP A 121 34.24 7.84 16.61
N LEU A 122 33.85 6.56 16.55
CA LEU A 122 34.76 5.44 16.37
C LEU A 122 35.47 5.49 15.01
N LEU A 123 34.76 5.85 13.93
CA LEU A 123 35.37 6.09 12.62
C LEU A 123 36.49 7.13 12.71
N ARG A 124 36.22 8.26 13.38
CA ARG A 124 37.16 9.37 13.55
C ARG A 124 38.41 8.94 14.33
N GLU A 125 38.25 8.15 15.40
CA GLU A 125 39.38 7.63 16.16
C GLU A 125 40.17 6.56 15.38
N MET A 126 39.51 5.66 14.64
CA MET A 126 40.17 4.67 13.77
C MET A 126 41.04 5.35 12.70
N ILE A 127 40.56 6.44 12.10
CA ILE A 127 41.32 7.26 11.15
C ILE A 127 42.53 7.91 11.83
N ARG A 128 42.34 8.54 13.00
CA ARG A 128 43.41 9.19 13.78
C ARG A 128 44.52 8.21 14.18
N THR A 129 44.16 6.99 14.58
CA THR A 129 45.10 5.90 14.88
C THR A 129 45.67 5.19 13.63
N SER A 130 45.28 5.60 12.41
CA SER A 130 45.72 5.03 11.14
C SER A 130 45.48 3.50 11.01
N VAL A 131 44.33 3.03 11.48
CA VAL A 131 43.89 1.63 11.33
C VAL A 131 43.72 1.30 9.84
N ALA A 132 44.12 0.10 9.43
CA ALA A 132 44.09 -0.34 8.04
C ALA A 132 42.65 -0.54 7.52
N ASN A 133 42.44 -0.35 6.22
CA ASN A 133 41.19 -0.61 5.49
C ASN A 133 39.95 0.21 5.93
N VAL A 134 40.11 1.22 6.81
CA VAL A 134 39.03 2.09 7.33
C VAL A 134 38.38 2.94 6.24
N ASP A 135 39.06 3.17 5.12
CA ASP A 135 38.51 3.74 3.90
C ASP A 135 37.29 2.96 3.38
N ASN A 136 37.23 1.64 3.57
CA ASN A 136 36.06 0.84 3.22
C ASN A 136 34.85 1.16 4.11
N LEU A 137 35.04 1.45 5.40
CA LEU A 137 33.95 1.90 6.28
C LEU A 137 33.47 3.31 5.89
N CYS A 138 34.38 4.17 5.42
CA CYS A 138 34.03 5.46 4.83
C CYS A 138 33.16 5.29 3.58
N LEU A 139 33.55 4.39 2.66
CA LEU A 139 32.77 4.07 1.46
C LEU A 139 31.38 3.51 1.81
N THR A 140 31.29 2.58 2.77
CA THR A 140 30.01 2.02 3.23
C THR A 140 29.11 3.11 3.83
N LEU A 141 29.64 4.00 4.67
CA LEU A 141 28.88 5.11 5.25
C LEU A 141 28.44 6.17 4.22
N LEU A 142 29.28 6.47 3.23
CA LEU A 142 28.92 7.35 2.12
C LEU A 142 27.70 6.84 1.33
N ARG A 143 27.43 5.53 1.30
CA ARG A 143 26.20 4.97 0.70
C ARG A 143 24.93 5.23 1.51
N HIS A 144 25.04 5.53 2.81
CA HIS A 144 23.90 5.89 3.64
C HIS A 144 23.59 7.40 3.64
N ALA A 145 24.51 8.23 3.12
CA ALA A 145 24.25 9.61 2.76
C ALA A 145 23.41 9.66 1.45
N ALA A 146 22.09 9.59 1.63
CA ALA A 146 21.12 9.44 0.55
C ALA A 146 20.87 10.75 -0.20
N GLY A 147 20.77 10.68 -1.54
CA GLY A 147 20.29 11.80 -2.35
C GLY A 147 18.77 11.92 -2.30
N GLY A 148 18.26 13.15 -2.34
CA GLY A 148 16.82 13.46 -2.29
C GLY A 148 16.16 13.33 -0.91
N ASP A 149 16.95 13.15 0.17
CA ASP A 149 16.49 13.05 1.55
C ASP A 149 17.08 14.19 2.41
N ILE A 150 16.27 15.17 2.78
CA ILE A 150 16.67 16.27 3.69
C ILE A 150 16.27 16.01 5.16
N SER A 151 16.03 14.75 5.55
CA SER A 151 15.70 14.42 6.93
C SER A 151 16.86 14.75 7.89
N PRO A 152 16.58 15.15 9.15
CA PRO A 152 17.63 15.50 10.11
C PRO A 152 18.67 14.39 10.36
N ARG A 153 18.29 13.11 10.19
CA ARG A 153 19.20 11.97 10.33
C ARG A 153 20.15 11.83 9.14
N ASN A 154 19.69 12.08 7.91
CA ASN A 154 20.56 12.08 6.73
C ASN A 154 21.51 13.30 6.76
N LEU A 155 20.98 14.51 7.02
CA LEU A 155 21.78 15.73 7.14
C LEU A 155 22.87 15.64 8.22
N PHE A 156 22.57 15.03 9.38
CA PHE A 156 23.56 14.76 10.43
C PHE A 156 24.70 13.84 9.95
N LEU A 157 24.39 12.77 9.21
CA LEU A 157 25.40 11.87 8.65
C LEU A 157 26.29 12.61 7.64
N VAL A 158 25.70 13.41 6.75
CA VAL A 158 26.42 14.19 5.73
C VAL A 158 27.39 15.16 6.41
N ASP A 159 26.91 16.00 7.32
CA ASP A 159 27.74 17.03 7.96
C ASP A 159 28.87 16.44 8.81
N ALA A 160 28.59 15.36 9.55
CA ALA A 160 29.57 14.69 10.41
C ALA A 160 30.64 13.91 9.62
N LEU A 161 30.28 13.29 8.49
CA LEU A 161 31.26 12.69 7.56
C LEU A 161 32.14 13.79 6.94
N LEU A 162 31.54 14.92 6.55
CA LEU A 162 32.25 16.06 5.97
C LEU A 162 33.29 16.63 6.95
N ASP A 163 32.95 16.79 8.24
CA ASP A 163 33.94 17.15 9.28
C ASP A 163 35.07 16.12 9.40
N ILE A 164 34.76 14.82 9.40
CA ILE A 164 35.77 13.76 9.50
C ILE A 164 36.75 13.84 8.32
N PHE A 165 36.27 14.09 7.10
CA PHE A 165 37.13 14.21 5.92
C PHE A 165 37.89 15.55 5.86
N GLN A 166 37.34 16.63 6.41
CA GLN A 166 38.02 17.92 6.54
C GLN A 166 39.14 17.87 7.61
N GLU A 167 38.85 17.38 8.81
CA GLU A 167 39.83 17.23 9.90
C GLU A 167 41.00 16.33 9.52
N ASN A 168 40.73 15.25 8.76
CA ASN A 168 41.71 14.21 8.46
C ASN A 168 42.18 14.24 7.00
N ARG A 169 42.16 15.42 6.35
CA ARG A 169 42.55 15.60 4.94
C ARG A 169 43.92 14.95 4.58
N PRO A 170 45.00 15.05 5.38
CA PRO A 170 46.29 14.39 5.07
C PRO A 170 46.29 12.86 5.19
N TRP A 171 45.26 12.26 5.80
CA TRP A 171 45.00 10.82 5.71
C TRP A 171 44.23 10.51 4.43
N LEU A 172 43.20 11.30 4.10
CA LEU A 172 42.35 11.12 2.92
C LEU A 172 43.12 11.20 1.60
N ASP A 173 44.05 12.14 1.45
CA ASP A 173 44.85 12.31 0.22
C ASP A 173 45.73 11.09 -0.15
N LYS A 174 45.82 10.08 0.73
CA LYS A 174 46.47 8.78 0.50
C LYS A 174 45.58 7.76 -0.23
N PHE A 175 44.27 8.02 -0.35
CA PHE A 175 43.28 7.10 -0.89
C PHE A 175 42.55 7.69 -2.12
N PRO A 176 43.17 7.71 -3.32
CA PRO A 176 42.58 8.30 -4.54
C PRO A 176 41.14 7.88 -4.84
N PHE A 177 40.80 6.59 -4.66
CA PHE A 177 39.45 6.11 -4.92
C PHE A 177 38.42 6.62 -3.88
N LEU A 178 38.82 6.84 -2.63
CA LEU A 178 37.97 7.46 -1.61
C LEU A 178 37.81 8.95 -1.90
N VAL A 179 38.86 9.66 -2.31
CA VAL A 179 38.78 11.06 -2.79
C VAL A 179 37.77 11.19 -3.93
N ALA A 180 37.88 10.34 -4.96
CA ALA A 180 36.94 10.33 -6.08
C ALA A 180 35.50 10.02 -5.65
N SER A 181 35.31 9.07 -4.72
CA SER A 181 33.99 8.67 -4.20
C SER A 181 33.36 9.76 -3.31
N ILE A 182 34.16 10.51 -2.56
CA ILE A 182 33.75 11.69 -1.79
C ILE A 182 33.31 12.80 -2.75
N VAL A 183 34.12 13.13 -3.76
CA VAL A 183 33.75 14.13 -4.78
C VAL A 183 32.46 13.74 -5.50
N TYR A 184 32.30 12.47 -5.90
CA TYR A 184 31.06 11.96 -6.51
C TYR A 184 29.85 12.04 -5.57
N THR A 185 30.07 11.86 -4.26
CA THR A 185 29.02 11.96 -3.23
C THR A 185 28.57 13.40 -3.03
N TYR A 186 29.50 14.31 -2.69
CA TYR A 186 29.13 15.68 -2.33
C TYR A 186 28.71 16.53 -3.53
N LEU A 187 29.29 16.34 -4.73
CA LEU A 187 28.75 16.98 -5.95
C LEU A 187 27.27 16.67 -6.17
N ARG A 188 26.83 15.45 -5.81
CA ARG A 188 25.43 15.04 -5.93
C ARG A 188 24.55 15.60 -4.80
N LEU A 189 25.02 15.62 -3.56
CA LEU A 189 24.26 16.12 -2.41
C LEU A 189 24.04 17.65 -2.43
N ILE A 190 24.99 18.41 -3.00
CA ILE A 190 24.89 19.88 -3.18
C ILE A 190 23.67 20.30 -4.04
N GLU A 191 23.12 19.41 -4.86
CA GLU A 191 21.88 19.61 -5.63
C GLU A 191 20.63 19.63 -4.73
N ASP A 192 20.65 18.91 -3.59
CA ASP A 192 19.52 18.81 -2.67
C ASP A 192 19.53 19.94 -1.61
N HIS A 193 20.71 20.36 -1.15
CA HIS A 193 20.88 21.31 -0.05
C HIS A 193 20.66 22.80 -0.40
N ILE A 194 19.82 23.08 -1.40
CA ILE A 194 19.56 24.44 -1.92
C ILE A 194 18.76 25.32 -0.94
N GLY A 195 18.02 24.72 0.01
CA GLY A 195 17.16 25.42 0.97
C GLY A 195 17.91 26.46 1.83
N PRO A 196 17.32 27.65 2.13
CA PRO A 196 18.01 28.71 2.88
C PRO A 196 18.53 28.30 4.27
N HIS A 197 17.89 27.32 4.92
CA HIS A 197 18.33 26.80 6.22
C HIS A 197 19.54 25.85 6.12
N LEU A 198 19.87 25.35 4.92
CA LEU A 198 21.00 24.45 4.65
C LEU A 198 22.22 25.18 4.06
N THR A 199 22.15 26.51 3.87
CA THR A 199 23.21 27.30 3.21
C THR A 199 24.60 27.11 3.87
N GLY A 200 24.65 26.94 5.20
CA GLY A 200 25.90 26.67 5.92
C GLY A 200 26.53 25.32 5.55
N LEU A 201 25.73 24.25 5.53
CA LEU A 201 26.16 22.92 5.08
C LEU A 201 26.58 22.96 3.61
N ARG A 202 25.74 23.50 2.73
CA ARG A 202 26.03 23.58 1.29
C ARG A 202 27.30 24.35 0.99
N GLN A 203 27.60 25.43 1.71
CA GLN A 203 28.86 26.15 1.56
C GLN A 203 30.07 25.29 1.99
N LYS A 204 29.95 24.55 3.11
CA LYS A 204 30.97 23.61 3.61
C LYS A 204 31.25 22.49 2.58
N GLU A 205 30.20 21.95 1.97
CA GLU A 205 30.28 20.93 0.90
C GLU A 205 30.94 21.49 -0.37
N VAL A 206 30.48 22.65 -0.86
CA VAL A 206 31.03 23.34 -2.05
C VAL A 206 32.52 23.61 -1.87
N THR A 207 32.90 24.27 -0.76
CA THR A 207 34.30 24.64 -0.50
C THR A 207 35.23 23.42 -0.45
N PHE A 208 34.80 22.33 0.20
CA PHE A 208 35.59 21.09 0.27
C PHE A 208 35.68 20.38 -1.08
N THR A 209 34.57 20.26 -1.80
CA THR A 209 34.50 19.55 -3.08
C THR A 209 35.31 20.30 -4.17
N VAL A 210 35.26 21.63 -4.18
CA VAL A 210 36.07 22.46 -5.09
C VAL A 210 37.57 22.40 -4.74
N SER A 211 37.94 22.34 -3.45
CA SER A 211 39.33 22.09 -3.04
C SER A 211 39.85 20.74 -3.57
N LEU A 212 39.11 19.64 -3.34
CA LEU A 212 39.47 18.32 -3.87
C LEU A 212 39.57 18.30 -5.41
N LEU A 213 38.62 18.93 -6.12
CA LEU A 213 38.65 18.99 -7.59
C LEU A 213 39.78 19.85 -8.15
N ARG A 214 40.29 20.84 -7.41
CA ARG A 214 41.41 21.68 -7.84
C ARG A 214 42.77 21.08 -7.49
N GLU A 215 42.88 20.40 -6.36
CA GLU A 215 44.15 19.88 -5.82
C GLU A 215 44.39 18.41 -6.22
N ARG A 216 43.31 17.64 -6.42
CA ARG A 216 43.32 16.18 -6.65
C ARG A 216 42.54 15.78 -7.92
N MET A 217 42.48 16.66 -8.93
CA MET A 217 41.76 16.39 -10.19
C MET A 217 42.16 15.06 -10.83
N VAL A 218 43.44 14.69 -10.75
CA VAL A 218 43.97 13.42 -11.31
C VAL A 218 43.29 12.18 -10.71
N ASP A 219 42.95 12.18 -9.42
CA ASP A 219 42.22 11.09 -8.77
C ASP A 219 40.76 11.07 -9.25
N CYS A 220 40.19 12.24 -9.50
CA CYS A 220 38.80 12.41 -9.94
C CYS A 220 38.55 11.99 -11.40
N LEU A 221 39.60 11.90 -12.24
CA LEU A 221 39.45 11.51 -13.66
C LEU A 221 38.82 10.11 -13.82
N VAL A 222 39.04 9.20 -12.86
CA VAL A 222 38.52 7.82 -12.88
C VAL A 222 36.99 7.74 -12.74
N ILE A 223 36.34 8.84 -12.35
CA ILE A 223 34.87 8.95 -12.33
C ILE A 223 34.32 8.97 -13.77
N GLY A 224 35.06 9.50 -14.74
CA GLY A 224 34.63 9.58 -16.14
C GLY A 224 33.41 10.47 -16.36
N ARG A 225 32.55 10.09 -17.32
CA ARG A 225 31.52 10.98 -17.89
C ARG A 225 30.47 11.47 -16.89
N ASP A 226 30.06 10.68 -15.90
CA ASP A 226 29.12 11.14 -14.85
C ASP A 226 29.72 12.23 -13.94
N LEU A 227 31.04 12.43 -13.88
CA LEU A 227 31.61 13.62 -13.19
C LEU A 227 31.09 14.91 -13.83
N VAL A 228 31.03 14.91 -15.17
CA VAL A 228 30.50 16.01 -15.96
C VAL A 228 29.01 16.21 -15.66
N ARG A 229 28.24 15.10 -15.54
CA ARG A 229 26.80 15.11 -15.21
C ARG A 229 26.53 15.74 -13.84
N LEU A 230 27.38 15.50 -12.84
CA LEU A 230 27.20 16.14 -11.53
C LEU A 230 27.65 17.61 -11.55
N LEU A 231 28.78 17.91 -12.22
CA LEU A 231 29.29 19.28 -12.34
C LEU A 231 28.33 20.25 -13.06
N GLN A 232 27.55 19.78 -14.04
CA GLN A 232 26.55 20.62 -14.72
C GLN A 232 25.38 21.03 -13.80
N ASN A 233 24.94 20.13 -12.91
CA ASN A 233 23.80 20.39 -12.02
C ASN A 233 24.14 21.46 -10.97
N VAL A 234 25.40 21.51 -10.53
CA VAL A 234 25.92 22.52 -9.60
C VAL A 234 26.57 23.74 -10.27
N ALA A 235 26.60 23.81 -11.61
CA ALA A 235 27.37 24.81 -12.37
C ALA A 235 27.00 26.28 -12.10
N ARG A 236 25.80 26.55 -11.56
CA ARG A 236 25.31 27.90 -11.22
C ARG A 236 25.80 28.43 -9.86
N ILE A 237 26.62 27.65 -9.14
CA ILE A 237 27.28 28.08 -7.90
C ILE A 237 28.62 28.76 -8.28
N PRO A 238 28.97 29.95 -7.74
CA PRO A 238 30.11 30.74 -8.23
C PRO A 238 31.45 30.00 -8.24
N GLU A 239 31.72 29.16 -7.24
CA GLU A 239 32.95 28.38 -7.13
C GLU A 239 33.04 27.27 -8.19
N PHE A 240 31.91 26.67 -8.55
CA PHE A 240 31.81 25.72 -9.66
C PHE A 240 31.78 26.42 -11.02
N GLU A 241 31.23 27.63 -11.14
CA GLU A 241 31.36 28.46 -12.36
C GLU A 241 32.84 28.81 -12.61
N GLY A 242 33.59 29.11 -11.55
CA GLY A 242 35.05 29.27 -11.60
C GLY A 242 35.75 27.98 -12.04
N LEU A 243 35.39 26.83 -11.46
CA LEU A 243 35.96 25.53 -11.85
C LEU A 243 35.65 25.18 -13.31
N TRP A 244 34.44 25.46 -13.80
CA TRP A 244 34.03 25.24 -15.19
C TRP A 244 34.87 26.06 -16.19
N LYS A 245 35.23 27.30 -15.84
CA LYS A 245 36.15 28.12 -16.65
C LYS A 245 37.52 27.47 -16.74
N ASP A 246 38.06 26.94 -15.65
CA ASP A 246 39.34 26.22 -15.66
C ASP A 246 39.24 24.90 -16.46
N VAL A 247 38.18 24.12 -16.28
CA VAL A 247 37.92 22.86 -17.00
C VAL A 247 37.82 23.04 -18.52
N LEU A 248 37.25 24.15 -18.99
CA LEU A 248 37.02 24.42 -20.42
C LEU A 248 38.14 25.23 -21.08
N LEU A 249 38.77 26.18 -20.36
CA LEU A 249 39.73 27.12 -20.94
C LEU A 249 41.19 26.84 -20.54
N ASN A 250 41.41 26.17 -19.40
CA ASN A 250 42.75 25.93 -18.85
C ASN A 250 42.87 24.56 -18.14
N PRO A 251 42.45 23.42 -18.73
CA PRO A 251 42.32 22.15 -18.01
C PRO A 251 43.64 21.65 -17.40
N LYS A 252 44.78 21.98 -18.03
CA LYS A 252 46.12 21.62 -17.56
C LYS A 252 46.53 22.30 -16.26
N SER A 253 45.81 23.33 -15.81
CA SER A 253 46.00 23.94 -14.48
C SER A 253 45.44 23.09 -13.34
N LEU A 254 44.46 22.22 -13.61
CA LEU A 254 43.85 21.31 -12.63
C LEU A 254 44.63 19.99 -12.55
N SER A 255 45.18 19.52 -13.68
CA SER A 255 46.15 18.43 -13.73
C SER A 255 46.90 18.43 -15.07
N PRO A 256 48.22 18.20 -15.10
CA PRO A 256 48.97 18.09 -16.37
C PRO A 256 48.47 16.93 -17.25
N ASN A 257 47.82 15.93 -16.66
CA ASN A 257 47.26 14.76 -17.34
C ASN A 257 45.80 14.98 -17.80
N PHE A 258 45.19 16.15 -17.52
CA PHE A 258 43.85 16.49 -17.96
C PHE A 258 43.88 17.36 -19.22
N ASN A 259 43.42 16.79 -20.32
CA ASN A 259 43.45 17.39 -21.66
C ASN A 259 42.14 18.12 -22.02
N GLY A 260 41.20 18.23 -21.09
CA GLY A 260 39.92 18.91 -21.25
C GLY A 260 38.70 17.99 -21.27
N ILE A 261 37.52 18.60 -21.29
CA ILE A 261 36.23 17.95 -20.99
C ILE A 261 35.92 16.68 -21.80
N LEU A 262 36.39 16.61 -23.06
CA LEU A 262 36.21 15.45 -23.94
C LEU A 262 36.81 14.15 -23.34
N GLN A 263 37.93 14.24 -22.61
CA GLN A 263 38.57 13.09 -21.95
C GLN A 263 37.66 12.45 -20.90
N LEU A 264 36.92 13.26 -20.13
CA LEU A 264 35.94 12.75 -19.17
C LEU A 264 34.73 12.14 -19.89
N LEU A 265 34.21 12.81 -20.92
CA LEU A 265 33.02 12.37 -21.65
C LEU A 265 33.20 11.01 -22.38
N GLN A 266 34.39 10.77 -22.95
CA GLN A 266 34.76 9.47 -23.55
C GLN A 266 35.15 8.40 -22.52
N THR A 267 35.37 8.76 -21.24
CA THR A 267 35.70 7.78 -20.19
C THR A 267 34.41 7.25 -19.56
N ARG A 268 34.12 5.96 -19.74
CA ARG A 268 32.96 5.30 -19.12
C ARG A 268 33.04 5.34 -17.59
N THR A 269 31.93 5.67 -16.92
CA THR A 269 31.89 5.72 -15.45
C THR A 269 31.83 4.31 -14.85
N SER A 270 32.67 4.03 -13.85
CA SER A 270 32.66 2.73 -13.15
C SER A 270 31.35 2.49 -12.40
N ARG A 271 30.81 1.26 -12.50
CA ARG A 271 29.63 0.80 -11.75
C ARG A 271 29.69 1.12 -10.25
N ARG A 272 30.89 1.13 -9.65
CA ARG A 272 31.09 1.45 -8.22
C ARG A 272 30.61 2.86 -7.86
N PHE A 273 30.79 3.85 -8.73
CA PHE A 273 30.30 5.21 -8.49
C PHE A 273 28.78 5.27 -8.58
N LEU A 274 28.18 4.64 -9.60
CA LEU A 274 26.73 4.60 -9.79
C LEU A 274 26.03 3.89 -8.61
N GLN A 275 26.55 2.74 -8.19
CA GLN A 275 26.11 1.99 -7.00
C GLN A 275 26.27 2.80 -5.70
N SER A 276 27.30 3.66 -5.60
CA SER A 276 27.57 4.43 -4.38
C SER A 276 26.46 5.41 -3.99
N ARG A 277 25.64 5.86 -4.94
CA ARG A 277 24.57 6.85 -4.72
C ARG A 277 23.22 6.24 -4.34
N LEU A 278 23.08 4.92 -4.44
CA LEU A 278 21.94 4.20 -3.89
C LEU A 278 22.30 3.66 -2.52
N THR A 279 21.37 3.79 -1.57
CA THR A 279 21.50 3.12 -0.27
C THR A 279 21.45 1.59 -0.45
N PRO A 280 22.04 0.80 0.47
CA PRO A 280 21.95 -0.66 0.42
C PRO A 280 20.52 -1.22 0.47
N ASP A 281 19.52 -0.43 0.86
CA ASP A 281 18.10 -0.84 0.80
C ASP A 281 17.45 -0.52 -0.56
N MET A 282 17.72 0.66 -1.13
CA MET A 282 17.32 1.00 -2.50
C MET A 282 17.90 0.02 -3.51
N GLU A 283 19.19 -0.34 -3.38
CA GLU A 283 19.85 -1.35 -4.22
C GLU A 283 19.16 -2.70 -4.11
N ARG A 284 18.97 -3.23 -2.88
CA ARG A 284 18.34 -4.55 -2.68
C ARG A 284 16.93 -4.60 -3.27
N LYS A 285 16.15 -3.52 -3.12
CA LYS A 285 14.79 -3.43 -3.67
C LYS A 285 14.75 -3.30 -5.19
N LEU A 286 15.62 -2.48 -5.81
CA LEU A 286 15.67 -2.40 -7.27
C LEU A 286 16.21 -3.68 -7.91
N VAL A 287 17.25 -4.30 -7.34
CA VAL A 287 17.77 -5.58 -7.82
C VAL A 287 16.67 -6.64 -7.75
N PHE A 288 16.01 -6.81 -6.60
CA PHE A 288 14.88 -7.73 -6.43
C PHE A 288 13.76 -7.47 -7.44
N LEU A 289 13.36 -6.20 -7.65
CA LEU A 289 12.38 -5.82 -8.66
C LEU A 289 12.82 -6.35 -10.05
N THR A 290 14.02 -5.99 -10.50
CA THR A 290 14.55 -6.38 -11.82
C THR A 290 15.06 -7.83 -11.93
N SER A 291 14.93 -8.66 -10.89
CA SER A 291 15.48 -10.03 -10.92
C SER A 291 14.60 -11.12 -10.30
N GLN A 292 13.48 -10.79 -9.66
CA GLN A 292 12.57 -11.74 -9.01
C GLN A 292 11.08 -11.36 -9.12
N VAL A 293 10.74 -10.13 -9.55
CA VAL A 293 9.35 -9.71 -9.73
C VAL A 293 8.93 -9.89 -11.18
N ARG A 294 7.88 -10.68 -11.41
CA ARG A 294 7.25 -10.82 -12.73
C ARG A 294 6.72 -9.49 -13.27
N PHE A 295 6.71 -9.34 -14.59
CA PHE A 295 5.96 -8.29 -15.26
C PHE A 295 4.45 -8.45 -14.99
N GLY A 296 3.67 -7.38 -15.19
CA GLY A 296 2.32 -7.21 -14.59
C GLY A 296 2.32 -7.05 -13.06
N ASN A 297 2.91 -8.01 -12.34
CA ASN A 297 2.93 -8.14 -10.86
C ASN A 297 3.74 -7.07 -10.09
N HIS A 298 4.21 -6.02 -10.77
CA HIS A 298 5.18 -5.08 -10.25
C HIS A 298 4.59 -3.86 -9.52
N LYS A 299 3.30 -3.52 -9.72
CA LYS A 299 2.68 -2.28 -9.19
C LYS A 299 2.85 -2.12 -7.68
N ARG A 300 2.61 -3.18 -6.88
CA ARG A 300 2.74 -3.12 -5.40
C ARG A 300 4.15 -2.76 -4.95
N TYR A 301 5.18 -3.25 -5.65
CA TYR A 301 6.58 -2.98 -5.34
C TYR A 301 6.98 -1.56 -5.77
N GLN A 302 6.46 -1.08 -6.90
CA GLN A 302 6.59 0.31 -7.33
C GLN A 302 5.93 1.26 -6.31
N ASP A 303 4.69 1.00 -5.90
CA ASP A 303 3.96 1.79 -4.91
C ASP A 303 4.72 1.85 -3.56
N TRP A 304 5.27 0.73 -3.09
CA TRP A 304 6.11 0.69 -1.88
C TRP A 304 7.39 1.52 -2.02
N PHE A 305 8.12 1.36 -3.12
CA PHE A 305 9.34 2.12 -3.39
C PHE A 305 9.03 3.62 -3.53
N GLN A 306 7.92 3.95 -4.19
CA GLN A 306 7.48 5.33 -4.42
C GLN A 306 7.12 6.03 -3.10
N ARG A 307 6.30 5.39 -2.26
CA ARG A 307 5.92 5.90 -0.94
C ARG A 307 7.13 6.10 -0.02
N GLN A 308 8.13 5.22 -0.09
CA GLN A 308 9.32 5.30 0.77
C GLN A 308 10.38 6.29 0.26
N TYR A 309 10.60 6.37 -1.06
CA TYR A 309 11.79 7.03 -1.62
C TYR A 309 11.53 8.12 -2.66
N LEU A 310 10.31 8.24 -3.21
CA LEU A 310 10.03 9.11 -4.36
C LEU A 310 8.84 10.08 -4.15
N ALA A 311 8.29 10.13 -2.93
CA ALA A 311 7.06 10.87 -2.60
C ALA A 311 7.27 12.35 -2.24
N THR A 312 8.50 12.79 -1.93
CA THR A 312 8.78 14.19 -1.52
C THR A 312 9.19 15.07 -2.71
N PRO A 313 9.04 16.41 -2.63
CA PRO A 313 9.59 17.33 -3.63
C PRO A 313 11.10 17.20 -3.81
N GLU A 314 11.84 16.91 -2.74
CA GLU A 314 13.30 16.78 -2.75
C GLU A 314 13.75 15.47 -3.41
N SER A 315 12.97 14.39 -3.28
CA SER A 315 13.25 13.10 -3.93
C SER A 315 13.24 13.12 -5.47
N GLN A 316 12.85 14.24 -6.09
CA GLN A 316 12.84 14.38 -7.54
C GLN A 316 14.25 14.25 -8.15
N SER A 317 15.31 14.64 -7.43
CA SER A 317 16.71 14.48 -7.86
C SER A 317 17.14 13.01 -7.93
N LEU A 318 16.72 12.20 -6.96
CA LEU A 318 17.10 10.78 -6.80
C LEU A 318 16.79 9.94 -8.04
N ARG A 319 15.74 10.28 -8.78
CA ARG A 319 15.33 9.59 -10.03
C ARG A 319 16.46 9.51 -11.06
N CYS A 320 17.34 10.51 -11.10
CA CYS A 320 18.51 10.49 -11.98
C CYS A 320 19.50 9.38 -11.59
N ASP A 321 19.76 9.20 -10.30
CA ASP A 321 20.70 8.18 -9.80
C ASP A 321 20.13 6.78 -9.98
N LEU A 322 18.82 6.59 -9.76
CA LEU A 322 18.13 5.32 -10.02
C LEU A 322 18.19 4.95 -11.52
N ILE A 323 17.96 5.91 -12.43
CA ILE A 323 18.11 5.68 -13.87
C ILE A 323 19.55 5.32 -14.23
N ARG A 324 20.57 6.05 -13.75
CA ARG A 324 21.98 5.69 -14.00
C ARG A 324 22.33 4.31 -13.46
N PHE A 325 21.78 3.92 -12.30
CA PHE A 325 21.98 2.59 -11.72
C PHE A 325 21.35 1.47 -12.56
N ILE A 326 20.07 1.61 -12.97
CA ILE A 326 19.38 0.63 -13.82
C ILE A 326 20.07 0.49 -15.18
N VAL A 327 20.55 1.60 -15.75
CA VAL A 327 21.24 1.62 -17.04
C VAL A 327 22.64 0.99 -16.97
N GLY A 328 23.49 1.45 -16.04
CA GLY A 328 24.91 1.10 -16.01
C GLY A 328 25.30 -0.07 -15.10
N VAL A 329 24.48 -0.42 -14.10
CA VAL A 329 24.81 -1.45 -13.08
C VAL A 329 23.97 -2.70 -13.23
N ILE A 330 22.65 -2.56 -13.43
CA ILE A 330 21.75 -3.71 -13.62
C ILE A 330 21.88 -4.18 -15.08
N HIS A 331 22.72 -5.19 -15.33
CA HIS A 331 22.84 -5.86 -16.63
C HIS A 331 22.37 -7.32 -16.46
N PRO A 332 21.13 -7.66 -16.86
CA PRO A 332 20.58 -9.02 -16.77
C PRO A 332 21.34 -10.06 -17.61
N THR A 333 21.20 -11.34 -17.25
CA THR A 333 21.60 -12.46 -18.08
C THR A 333 20.62 -12.68 -19.23
N ASN A 334 21.04 -13.34 -20.31
CA ASN A 334 20.16 -13.68 -21.44
C ASN A 334 18.94 -14.50 -21.00
N GLU A 335 19.10 -15.41 -20.03
CA GLU A 335 18.01 -16.17 -19.42
C GLU A 335 16.93 -15.25 -18.82
N LEU A 336 17.35 -14.18 -18.15
CA LEU A 336 16.44 -13.23 -17.51
C LEU A 336 15.87 -12.20 -18.50
N LEU A 337 16.58 -11.88 -19.59
CA LEU A 337 16.04 -11.11 -20.71
C LEU A 337 14.96 -11.87 -21.50
N CYS A 338 15.02 -13.21 -21.50
CA CYS A 338 14.05 -14.11 -22.11
C CYS A 338 12.99 -14.63 -21.12
N SER A 339 12.86 -14.02 -19.94
CA SER A 339 11.94 -14.44 -18.87
C SER A 339 10.76 -13.49 -18.68
N ASP A 340 9.83 -13.88 -17.82
CA ASP A 340 8.66 -13.11 -17.40
C ASP A 340 8.98 -11.98 -16.39
N ILE A 341 10.25 -11.75 -16.02
CA ILE A 341 10.66 -10.73 -15.04
C ILE A 341 10.54 -9.31 -15.60
N ILE A 342 10.15 -8.33 -14.77
CA ILE A 342 9.98 -6.93 -15.21
C ILE A 342 11.27 -6.38 -15.87
N PRO A 343 11.19 -6.00 -17.16
CA PRO A 343 12.37 -5.53 -17.88
C PRO A 343 12.77 -4.11 -17.46
N ARG A 344 14.07 -3.81 -17.58
CA ARG A 344 14.67 -2.53 -17.16
C ARG A 344 14.00 -1.30 -17.75
N TRP A 345 13.52 -1.39 -18.99
CA TRP A 345 12.81 -0.30 -19.66
C TRP A 345 11.49 0.05 -18.95
N ALA A 346 10.74 -0.93 -18.44
CA ALA A 346 9.47 -0.68 -17.76
C ALA A 346 9.68 0.05 -16.42
N VAL A 347 10.72 -0.33 -15.67
CA VAL A 347 11.11 0.39 -14.43
C VAL A 347 11.50 1.84 -14.74
N ILE A 348 12.24 2.08 -15.83
CA ILE A 348 12.60 3.45 -16.25
C ILE A 348 11.36 4.23 -16.72
N GLY A 349 10.42 3.60 -17.43
CA GLY A 349 9.14 4.20 -17.83
C GLY A 349 8.32 4.69 -16.63
N TRP A 350 8.19 3.86 -15.60
CA TRP A 350 7.58 4.25 -14.32
C TRP A 350 8.34 5.40 -13.63
N LEU A 351 9.69 5.36 -13.59
CA LEU A 351 10.45 6.47 -13.02
C LEU A 351 10.20 7.81 -13.74
N PHE A 352 9.90 7.79 -15.04
CA PHE A 352 9.44 8.99 -15.77
C PHE A 352 8.02 9.45 -15.38
N THR A 353 7.04 8.55 -15.21
CA THR A 353 5.68 8.97 -14.82
C THR A 353 5.62 9.55 -13.41
N THR A 354 6.53 9.14 -12.52
CA THR A 354 6.65 9.74 -11.18
C THR A 354 7.32 11.13 -11.15
N CYS A 355 7.81 11.66 -12.27
CA CYS A 355 8.48 12.98 -12.32
C CYS A 355 7.48 14.13 -12.21
N THR A 356 7.45 14.86 -11.09
CA THR A 356 6.51 15.98 -10.86
C THR A 356 7.06 17.33 -11.29
N SER A 357 8.34 17.42 -11.65
CA SER A 357 9.02 18.65 -12.07
C SER A 357 9.59 18.53 -13.47
N THR A 358 9.41 19.56 -14.29
CA THR A 358 9.98 19.65 -15.65
C THR A 358 11.51 19.63 -15.66
N VAL A 359 12.14 20.16 -14.60
CA VAL A 359 13.60 20.10 -14.41
C VAL A 359 14.03 18.67 -14.10
N ALA A 360 13.35 17.99 -13.18
CA ALA A 360 13.63 16.60 -12.84
C ALA A 360 13.43 15.65 -14.03
N ALA A 361 12.33 15.83 -14.78
CA ALA A 361 12.10 15.09 -16.03
C ALA A 361 13.19 15.35 -17.08
N SER A 362 13.71 16.58 -17.19
CA SER A 362 14.80 16.92 -18.11
C SER A 362 16.13 16.29 -17.69
N ASN A 363 16.46 16.34 -16.39
CA ASN A 363 17.64 15.69 -15.82
C ASN A 363 17.55 14.15 -15.94
N ALA A 364 16.37 13.57 -15.78
CA ALA A 364 16.11 12.14 -15.97
C ALA A 364 16.30 11.68 -17.42
N LYS A 365 15.83 12.47 -18.41
CA LYS A 365 16.10 12.21 -19.84
C LYS A 365 17.59 12.25 -20.15
N LEU A 366 18.28 13.26 -19.62
CA LEU A 366 19.72 13.39 -19.79
C LEU A 366 20.48 12.24 -19.12
N ALA A 367 20.06 11.78 -17.93
CA ALA A 367 20.64 10.62 -17.25
C ALA A 367 20.42 9.31 -18.02
N LEU A 368 19.26 9.14 -18.67
CA LEU A 368 18.95 7.99 -19.52
C LEU A 368 19.84 7.98 -20.79
N PHE A 369 19.95 9.10 -21.48
CA PHE A 369 20.74 9.21 -22.72
C PHE A 369 22.23 9.48 -22.47
N TYR A 370 22.72 9.51 -21.23
CA TYR A 370 24.07 10.00 -20.93
C TYR A 370 25.20 9.17 -21.55
N ASP A 371 25.00 7.84 -21.64
CA ASP A 371 25.96 6.94 -22.30
C ASP A 371 25.84 6.94 -23.84
N TRP A 372 24.75 7.48 -24.41
CA TRP A 372 24.61 7.62 -25.86
C TRP A 372 25.48 8.74 -26.43
N LEU A 373 25.67 9.83 -25.66
CA LEU A 373 26.27 11.07 -26.14
C LEU A 373 27.70 10.89 -26.70
N PHE A 374 28.48 9.95 -26.13
CA PHE A 374 29.85 9.66 -26.56
C PHE A 374 30.08 8.15 -26.63
N PHE A 375 29.07 7.40 -27.11
CA PHE A 375 29.10 5.95 -27.22
C PHE A 375 30.17 5.47 -28.20
N GLU A 376 31.09 4.62 -27.72
CA GLU A 376 32.11 3.95 -28.54
C GLU A 376 31.91 2.43 -28.45
N PRO A 377 31.49 1.73 -29.52
CA PRO A 377 31.13 0.30 -29.49
C PRO A 377 32.20 -0.66 -28.94
N GLU A 378 33.48 -0.25 -29.01
CA GLU A 378 34.64 -1.00 -28.49
C GLU A 378 34.81 -0.89 -26.96
N LYS A 379 34.09 0.02 -26.30
CA LYS A 379 34.30 0.40 -24.88
C LYS A 379 33.01 0.47 -24.07
N ASP A 380 31.92 0.89 -24.70
CA ASP A 380 30.60 1.02 -24.10
C ASP A 380 29.73 -0.19 -24.42
N ASN A 381 28.99 -0.65 -23.41
CA ASN A 381 28.17 -1.85 -23.54
C ASN A 381 26.77 -1.50 -24.09
N ILE A 382 26.22 -2.34 -24.99
CA ILE A 382 24.84 -2.24 -25.50
C ILE A 382 23.81 -2.12 -24.37
N MET A 383 24.06 -2.77 -23.23
CA MET A 383 23.21 -2.73 -22.04
C MET A 383 23.09 -1.33 -21.41
N ASN A 384 23.99 -0.39 -21.74
CA ASN A 384 23.91 1.02 -21.31
C ASN A 384 23.03 1.88 -22.23
N ILE A 385 22.66 1.41 -23.42
CA ILE A 385 21.87 2.19 -24.38
C ILE A 385 20.51 1.56 -24.71
N GLU A 386 20.38 0.22 -24.64
CA GLU A 386 19.12 -0.48 -24.88
C GLU A 386 17.90 0.04 -24.08
N PRO A 387 18.00 0.47 -22.80
CA PRO A 387 16.80 0.76 -22.04
C PRO A 387 16.06 1.99 -22.57
N ALA A 388 16.80 2.94 -23.15
CA ALA A 388 16.23 4.15 -23.71
C ALA A 388 15.43 3.87 -24.99
N ILE A 389 15.96 3.02 -25.88
CA ILE A 389 15.26 2.66 -27.12
C ILE A 389 14.08 1.73 -26.86
N LEU A 390 14.18 0.83 -25.87
CA LEU A 390 13.08 -0.05 -25.49
C LEU A 390 11.94 0.69 -24.75
N VAL A 391 12.24 1.72 -23.93
CA VAL A 391 11.20 2.65 -23.43
C VAL A 391 10.49 3.30 -24.61
N MET A 392 11.22 3.85 -25.56
CA MET A 392 10.64 4.54 -26.72
C MET A 392 9.79 3.59 -27.60
N HIS A 393 10.24 2.35 -27.81
CA HIS A 393 9.50 1.35 -28.57
C HIS A 393 8.20 0.95 -27.87
N ASN A 394 8.29 0.47 -26.63
CA ASN A 394 7.15 -0.16 -25.96
C ASN A 394 6.12 0.88 -25.48
N SER A 395 6.54 2.12 -25.21
CA SER A 395 5.62 3.23 -24.93
C SER A 395 4.84 3.69 -26.18
N MET A 396 5.22 3.33 -27.41
CA MET A 396 4.53 3.79 -28.63
C MET A 396 3.11 3.20 -28.79
N ARG A 397 2.81 2.06 -28.16
CA ARG A 397 1.44 1.50 -28.16
C ARG A 397 0.55 2.22 -27.16
N SER A 398 0.93 2.22 -25.88
CA SER A 398 0.13 2.67 -24.74
C SER A 398 0.31 4.15 -24.37
N HIS A 399 1.55 4.65 -24.32
CA HIS A 399 1.90 6.00 -23.84
C HIS A 399 2.71 6.84 -24.85
N PRO A 400 2.18 7.15 -26.06
CA PRO A 400 2.93 7.85 -27.12
C PRO A 400 3.63 9.17 -26.71
N PRO A 401 3.09 10.01 -25.80
CA PRO A 401 3.79 11.22 -25.34
C PRO A 401 5.17 10.95 -24.72
N VAL A 402 5.37 9.79 -24.07
CA VAL A 402 6.66 9.39 -23.49
C VAL A 402 7.69 9.16 -24.60
N THR A 403 7.32 8.45 -25.67
CA THR A 403 8.18 8.28 -26.83
C THR A 403 8.47 9.60 -27.54
N ALA A 404 7.44 10.41 -27.80
CA ALA A 404 7.58 11.70 -28.46
C ALA A 404 8.55 12.64 -27.69
N THR A 405 8.40 12.71 -26.37
CA THR A 405 9.21 13.60 -25.52
C THR A 405 10.66 13.11 -25.29
N LEU A 406 10.94 11.82 -25.58
CA LEU A 406 12.29 11.26 -25.62
C LEU A 406 12.96 11.45 -27.00
N LEU A 407 12.23 11.25 -28.10
CA LEU A 407 12.73 11.49 -29.46
C LEU A 407 13.02 12.98 -29.71
N ASP A 408 12.15 13.89 -29.26
CA ASP A 408 12.40 15.34 -29.35
C ASP A 408 13.64 15.75 -28.54
N PHE A 409 13.83 15.15 -27.35
CA PHE A 409 15.03 15.36 -26.54
C PHE A 409 16.29 14.87 -27.28
N LEU A 410 16.26 13.67 -27.86
CA LEU A 410 17.40 13.11 -28.61
C LEU A 410 17.77 13.96 -29.84
N CYS A 411 16.77 14.54 -30.53
CA CYS A 411 17.03 15.51 -31.60
C CYS A 411 17.60 16.85 -31.07
N ARG A 412 17.14 17.34 -29.91
CA ARG A 412 17.62 18.61 -29.34
C ARG A 412 19.00 18.51 -28.68
N ILE A 413 19.37 17.37 -28.10
CA ILE A 413 20.59 17.26 -27.30
C ILE A 413 21.87 17.30 -28.16
N ILE A 414 21.80 16.86 -29.42
CA ILE A 414 22.91 16.87 -30.39
C ILE A 414 23.54 18.29 -30.56
N PRO A 415 22.80 19.34 -30.96
CA PRO A 415 23.35 20.68 -31.07
C PRO A 415 23.53 21.40 -29.72
N ASN A 416 22.79 21.03 -28.67
CA ASN A 416 22.72 21.82 -27.43
C ASN A 416 23.55 21.31 -26.24
N PHE A 417 24.01 20.04 -26.21
CA PHE A 417 24.74 19.51 -25.06
C PHE A 417 26.05 20.27 -24.80
N TYR A 418 26.88 20.40 -25.83
CA TYR A 418 28.03 21.30 -25.84
C TYR A 418 28.38 21.63 -27.30
N PRO A 419 28.05 22.84 -27.82
CA PRO A 419 28.14 23.15 -29.24
C PRO A 419 29.51 22.92 -29.90
N ALA A 420 30.60 23.07 -29.15
CA ALA A 420 31.96 22.80 -29.64
C ALA A 420 32.27 21.30 -29.87
N LEU A 421 31.39 20.39 -29.42
CA LEU A 421 31.50 18.94 -29.62
C LEU A 421 30.26 18.35 -30.33
N THR A 422 29.40 19.15 -30.96
CA THR A 422 28.16 18.66 -31.61
C THR A 422 28.38 17.50 -32.58
N GLU A 423 29.44 17.51 -33.39
CA GLU A 423 29.76 16.38 -34.28
C GLU A 423 30.16 15.10 -33.52
N LYS A 424 30.82 15.22 -32.35
CA LYS A 424 31.10 14.07 -31.49
C LYS A 424 29.81 13.55 -30.83
N VAL A 425 28.92 14.43 -30.38
CA VAL A 425 27.62 14.06 -29.82
C VAL A 425 26.72 13.37 -30.85
N ARG A 426 26.71 13.90 -32.09
CA ARG A 426 26.03 13.28 -33.23
C ARG A 426 26.56 11.87 -33.47
N ASN A 427 27.89 11.72 -33.57
CA ASN A 427 28.51 10.43 -33.85
C ASN A 427 28.26 9.41 -32.74
N GLY A 428 28.29 9.78 -31.45
CA GLY A 428 27.92 8.87 -30.36
C GLY A 428 26.49 8.35 -30.47
N ILE A 429 25.52 9.24 -30.73
CA ILE A 429 24.11 8.85 -30.89
C ILE A 429 23.90 8.01 -32.16
N PHE A 430 24.59 8.31 -33.26
CA PHE A 430 24.52 7.52 -34.49
C PHE A 430 25.14 6.12 -34.30
N SER A 431 26.30 6.01 -33.64
CA SER A 431 26.90 4.73 -33.25
C SER A 431 25.99 3.92 -32.33
N SER A 432 25.29 4.58 -31.40
CA SER A 432 24.30 3.95 -30.52
C SER A 432 23.16 3.32 -31.34
N LEU A 433 22.57 4.08 -32.27
CA LEU A 433 21.48 3.60 -33.13
C LEU A 433 21.91 2.46 -34.08
N ARG A 434 23.16 2.48 -34.57
CA ARG A 434 23.73 1.38 -35.36
C ARG A 434 23.95 0.12 -34.52
N GLN A 435 24.57 0.24 -33.34
CA GLN A 435 24.78 -0.87 -32.41
C GLN A 435 23.45 -1.55 -32.00
N ILE A 436 22.38 -0.76 -31.81
CA ILE A 436 21.02 -1.23 -31.50
C ILE A 436 20.46 -2.11 -32.63
N LEU A 437 20.70 -1.77 -33.90
CA LEU A 437 20.28 -2.55 -35.06
C LEU A 437 21.18 -3.79 -35.25
N GLU A 438 22.49 -3.63 -35.14
CA GLU A 438 23.48 -4.70 -35.31
C GLU A 438 23.33 -5.81 -34.25
N LYS A 439 23.12 -5.44 -32.99
CA LYS A 439 22.79 -6.38 -31.89
C LYS A 439 21.31 -6.78 -31.85
N ARG A 440 20.49 -6.32 -32.80
CA ARG A 440 19.05 -6.62 -32.96
C ARG A 440 18.17 -6.33 -31.74
N VAL A 441 18.55 -5.33 -30.93
CA VAL A 441 17.70 -4.80 -29.84
C VAL A 441 16.38 -4.25 -30.40
N LEU A 442 16.41 -3.72 -31.63
CA LEU A 442 15.24 -3.61 -32.50
C LEU A 442 15.58 -4.11 -33.91
N PRO A 443 14.63 -4.71 -34.64
CA PRO A 443 14.85 -5.15 -36.03
C PRO A 443 14.84 -3.99 -37.04
N SER A 444 14.22 -2.85 -36.70
CA SER A 444 14.24 -1.62 -37.50
C SER A 444 13.85 -0.41 -36.65
N LEU A 445 14.42 0.76 -36.95
CA LEU A 445 14.02 2.05 -36.37
C LEU A 445 12.88 2.72 -37.15
N TYR A 446 12.59 2.29 -38.38
CA TYR A 446 11.59 2.93 -39.25
C TYR A 446 10.17 2.99 -38.63
N PRO A 447 9.62 1.91 -38.01
CA PRO A 447 8.29 1.96 -37.38
C PRO A 447 8.23 2.92 -36.18
N LEU A 448 9.37 3.14 -35.52
CA LEU A 448 9.48 4.06 -34.38
C LEU A 448 9.56 5.52 -34.84
N PHE A 449 10.41 5.79 -35.84
CA PHE A 449 10.75 7.14 -36.29
C PHE A 449 9.70 7.78 -37.20
N ASP A 450 8.92 6.99 -37.95
CA ASP A 450 7.82 7.49 -38.81
C ASP A 450 6.42 7.08 -38.32
N SER A 451 6.29 6.67 -37.04
CA SER A 451 5.01 6.27 -36.44
C SER A 451 3.92 7.33 -36.65
N PRO A 452 2.72 6.97 -37.15
CA PRO A 452 1.64 7.93 -37.37
C PRO A 452 1.10 8.53 -36.06
N LYS A 453 1.40 7.95 -34.89
CA LYS A 453 1.09 8.50 -33.57
C LYS A 453 1.99 9.66 -33.15
N LEU A 454 3.11 9.88 -33.84
CA LEU A 454 3.96 11.06 -33.64
C LEU A 454 3.45 12.24 -34.48
N ASP A 455 3.53 13.43 -33.90
CA ASP A 455 3.16 14.67 -34.57
C ASP A 455 4.03 14.95 -35.81
N ARG A 456 3.51 15.78 -36.71
CA ARG A 456 4.12 16.02 -38.03
C ARG A 456 5.44 16.79 -37.92
N GLU A 457 5.58 17.69 -36.95
CA GLU A 457 6.77 18.53 -36.79
C GLU A 457 7.93 17.70 -36.25
N LEU A 458 7.69 16.90 -35.20
CA LEU A 458 8.65 15.96 -34.64
C LEU A 458 9.08 14.92 -35.68
N ARG A 459 8.17 14.35 -36.48
CA ARG A 459 8.57 13.42 -37.55
C ARG A 459 9.39 14.08 -38.66
N SER A 460 9.11 15.33 -39.01
CA SER A 460 9.94 16.09 -39.95
C SER A 460 11.36 16.27 -39.40
N LYS A 461 11.46 16.67 -38.13
CA LYS A 461 12.72 16.88 -37.40
C LYS A 461 13.53 15.59 -37.17
N ILE A 462 12.86 14.47 -36.90
CA ILE A 462 13.49 13.14 -36.83
C ILE A 462 14.07 12.79 -38.19
N ARG A 463 13.30 12.97 -39.29
CA ARG A 463 13.76 12.65 -40.66
C ARG A 463 14.93 13.53 -41.12
N GLU A 464 14.97 14.79 -40.69
CA GLU A 464 16.09 15.71 -40.90
C GLU A 464 17.34 15.28 -40.09
N THR A 465 17.16 14.96 -38.80
CA THR A 465 18.27 14.62 -37.89
C THR A 465 18.88 13.26 -38.23
N PHE A 466 18.03 12.26 -38.49
CA PHE A 466 18.31 10.82 -38.52
C PHE A 466 17.99 10.16 -39.88
N LYS A 467 18.22 10.90 -40.98
CA LYS A 467 17.84 10.49 -42.35
C LYS A 467 18.19 9.04 -42.73
N GLU A 468 19.36 8.55 -42.33
CA GLU A 468 19.81 7.17 -42.64
C GLU A 468 18.98 6.07 -41.96
N PHE A 469 18.35 6.37 -40.83
CA PHE A 469 17.50 5.43 -40.07
C PHE A 469 16.01 5.53 -40.42
N CYS A 470 15.63 6.48 -41.27
CA CYS A 470 14.24 6.78 -41.64
C CYS A 470 13.81 6.17 -42.99
N LEU A 471 14.50 5.11 -43.44
CA LEU A 471 14.24 4.42 -44.70
C LEU A 471 13.69 3.00 -44.45
N PRO A 472 12.76 2.50 -45.29
CA PRO A 472 12.37 1.09 -45.27
C PRO A 472 13.54 0.15 -45.61
N PRO A 473 13.62 -1.07 -45.05
CA PRO A 473 14.75 -1.99 -45.26
C PRO A 473 15.08 -2.37 -46.72
N ASN A 474 14.17 -2.13 -47.66
CA ASN A 474 14.30 -2.51 -49.08
C ASN A 474 14.50 -1.28 -50.01
N ALA A 475 14.91 -0.12 -49.48
CA ALA A 475 15.11 1.08 -50.27
C ALA A 475 16.53 1.18 -50.85
N ASP A 476 16.68 1.04 -52.17
CA ASP A 476 17.95 1.29 -52.88
C ASP A 476 18.49 2.71 -52.60
N PRO A 477 19.79 2.87 -52.26
CA PRO A 477 20.37 4.18 -51.95
C PRO A 477 20.35 5.16 -53.15
N GLY A 478 20.20 4.66 -54.37
CA GLY A 478 20.13 5.47 -55.60
C GLY A 478 18.88 6.33 -55.77
N LYS A 479 17.81 6.14 -54.97
CA LYS A 479 16.55 6.91 -55.09
C LYS A 479 16.47 8.15 -54.20
N MET A 480 17.58 8.58 -53.59
CA MET A 480 17.57 9.67 -52.60
C MET A 480 17.25 11.06 -53.17
N GLU A 481 17.34 11.28 -54.49
CA GLU A 481 17.09 12.60 -55.11
C GLU A 481 15.65 12.83 -55.59
N ASP A 482 14.89 11.79 -55.96
CA ASP A 482 13.55 11.97 -56.53
C ASP A 482 12.48 12.27 -55.47
N LEU A 483 12.54 11.61 -54.31
CA LEU A 483 11.62 11.86 -53.18
C LEU A 483 11.69 13.30 -52.63
N ASN A 484 12.72 14.06 -52.99
CA ASN A 484 12.85 15.48 -52.63
C ASN A 484 12.08 16.43 -53.57
N LYS A 485 11.55 15.97 -54.72
CA LYS A 485 10.84 16.83 -55.68
C LYS A 485 9.33 16.92 -55.40
N ASP A 486 8.69 15.81 -55.06
CA ASP A 486 7.22 15.70 -55.02
C ASP A 486 6.54 16.45 -53.85
N LEU A 487 7.32 16.95 -52.88
CA LEU A 487 6.81 17.64 -51.68
C LEU A 487 6.73 19.18 -51.79
N ASN A 488 7.17 19.79 -52.91
CA ASN A 488 7.23 21.24 -53.08
C ASN A 488 6.08 21.86 -53.92
N THR A 489 5.09 21.06 -54.34
CA THR A 489 3.90 21.55 -55.05
C THR A 489 2.64 21.33 -54.22
N GLY A 490 2.20 22.37 -53.51
CA GLY A 490 0.89 22.40 -52.89
C GLY A 490 -0.21 22.61 -53.95
N LEU A 491 -1.24 21.76 -53.93
CA LEU A 491 -2.47 21.94 -54.72
C LEU A 491 -3.70 21.70 -53.85
N ILE A 492 -4.74 22.48 -54.13
CA ILE A 492 -6.01 22.55 -53.41
C ILE A 492 -7.05 21.72 -54.18
N LEU A 493 -7.88 20.94 -53.49
CA LEU A 493 -9.20 20.54 -53.99
C LEU A 493 -10.12 20.03 -52.86
N GLU A 494 -11.33 20.61 -52.80
CA GLU A 494 -12.49 20.09 -52.05
C GLU A 494 -13.12 18.94 -52.88
N ASN A 495 -13.92 18.00 -52.35
CA ASN A 495 -15.23 18.26 -51.77
C ASN A 495 -15.87 17.02 -51.07
N THR A 496 -16.68 17.30 -50.05
CA THR A 496 -17.87 16.56 -49.55
C THR A 496 -18.00 15.02 -49.67
N THR A 497 -18.18 14.34 -48.52
CA THR A 497 -19.49 13.78 -48.14
C THR A 497 -19.67 13.67 -46.61
N SER A 498 -20.92 13.80 -46.16
CA SER A 498 -21.48 13.63 -44.80
C SER A 498 -21.31 12.21 -44.21
N ALA A 499 -21.43 11.90 -42.91
CA ALA A 499 -21.56 12.63 -41.62
C ALA A 499 -21.68 11.54 -40.49
N PRO A 500 -21.86 11.84 -39.18
CA PRO A 500 -21.77 13.11 -38.44
C PRO A 500 -20.65 13.11 -37.37
N MET A 501 -20.54 14.21 -36.60
CA MET A 501 -19.77 14.28 -35.37
C MET A 501 -20.69 14.14 -34.15
N GLU A 502 -20.23 13.49 -33.09
CA GLU A 502 -20.57 13.88 -31.71
C GLU A 502 -19.32 14.45 -31.03
N ASN A 503 -19.50 15.33 -30.06
CA ASN A 503 -18.46 16.25 -29.63
C ASN A 503 -18.22 16.16 -28.11
N ASN A 504 -16.93 16.14 -27.75
CA ASN A 504 -16.32 16.19 -26.42
C ASN A 504 -17.19 16.66 -25.23
N HIS A 505 -17.05 15.98 -24.08
CA HIS A 505 -16.78 16.71 -22.83
C HIS A 505 -16.01 15.90 -21.76
N VAL A 506 -14.74 16.28 -21.60
CA VAL A 506 -13.96 16.43 -20.34
C VAL A 506 -14.35 15.57 -19.11
N GLY A 507 -13.40 14.76 -18.62
CA GLY A 507 -13.01 14.87 -17.21
C GLY A 507 -12.87 13.60 -16.35
N GLN A 508 -11.80 12.82 -16.53
CA GLN A 508 -10.95 12.29 -15.44
C GLN A 508 -9.72 11.57 -16.04
N ASP A 509 -8.52 11.86 -15.51
CA ASP A 509 -7.27 11.26 -16.00
C ASP A 509 -7.04 9.86 -15.39
N PRO A 510 -6.74 8.82 -16.19
CA PRO A 510 -6.24 7.55 -15.66
C PRO A 510 -4.76 7.67 -15.25
N GLU A 511 -4.37 7.04 -14.14
CA GLU A 511 -2.94 6.93 -13.78
C GLU A 511 -2.18 6.11 -14.85
N PRO A 512 -1.02 6.57 -15.34
CA PRO A 512 -0.29 5.88 -16.39
C PRO A 512 0.46 4.64 -15.86
N ALA A 513 -0.19 3.49 -15.92
CA ALA A 513 0.42 2.17 -15.74
C ALA A 513 1.10 1.68 -17.05
N PHE A 514 2.30 1.11 -16.93
CA PHE A 514 3.04 0.48 -18.02
C PHE A 514 2.82 -1.04 -18.04
N SER A 515 1.58 -1.46 -18.28
CA SER A 515 1.21 -2.88 -18.41
C SER A 515 0.05 -3.03 -19.39
N ASP A 516 0.36 -3.14 -20.68
CA ASP A 516 -0.54 -3.60 -21.74
C ASP A 516 -0.06 -5.00 -22.16
N GLU A 517 -0.99 -5.94 -22.29
CA GLU A 517 -0.71 -7.30 -22.79
C GLU A 517 -1.14 -7.47 -24.26
N GLU A 518 -0.80 -8.62 -24.86
CA GLU A 518 -1.20 -9.10 -26.19
C GLU A 518 -0.80 -8.27 -27.43
N GLU A 519 0.30 -8.67 -28.09
CA GLU A 519 0.24 -9.66 -29.18
C GLU A 519 1.67 -10.08 -29.56
N GLU A 520 2.04 -11.36 -29.33
CA GLU A 520 3.39 -11.84 -29.70
C GLU A 520 3.48 -12.26 -31.17
N MET A 521 4.24 -11.50 -31.96
CA MET A 521 4.91 -12.06 -33.14
C MET A 521 6.27 -12.63 -32.73
N PRO A 522 6.52 -13.96 -32.84
CA PRO A 522 7.74 -14.56 -32.32
C PRO A 522 8.99 -14.15 -33.14
N LEU A 523 9.80 -13.27 -32.54
CA LEU A 523 11.09 -12.85 -33.08
C LEU A 523 12.10 -14.01 -32.99
N ARG A 524 12.23 -14.79 -34.08
CA ARG A 524 13.32 -15.78 -34.24
C ARG A 524 14.69 -15.10 -34.29
N ILE A 525 15.33 -14.96 -33.13
CA ILE A 525 16.74 -14.61 -33.03
C ILE A 525 17.58 -15.76 -33.59
N VAL A 526 18.32 -15.50 -34.67
CA VAL A 526 19.30 -16.45 -35.23
C VAL A 526 20.66 -16.10 -34.64
N THR A 527 21.08 -16.84 -33.62
CA THR A 527 22.40 -16.70 -33.01
C THR A 527 23.47 -17.44 -33.81
N LYS A 528 24.39 -16.68 -34.40
CA LYS A 528 25.76 -17.10 -34.71
C LYS A 528 26.69 -15.95 -34.36
N VAL A 529 27.49 -16.12 -33.33
CA VAL A 529 28.72 -15.37 -33.05
C VAL A 529 29.72 -16.39 -32.51
N GLU A 530 30.99 -16.25 -32.87
CA GLU A 530 32.08 -17.12 -32.44
C GLU A 530 32.55 -16.75 -31.02
N GLU A 531 33.31 -17.64 -30.39
CA GLU A 531 33.86 -17.45 -29.05
C GLU A 531 35.15 -16.63 -29.14
N GLU A 532 35.22 -15.50 -28.44
CA GLU A 532 36.47 -14.79 -28.13
C GLU A 532 36.63 -14.70 -26.59
N GLU A 533 37.82 -15.00 -26.11
CA GLU A 533 38.16 -15.12 -24.69
C GLU A 533 38.68 -13.79 -24.13
N ASP A 534 37.97 -13.21 -23.16
CA ASP A 534 38.47 -12.12 -22.29
C ASP A 534 38.27 -12.54 -20.82
N GLU A 535 39.38 -12.72 -20.10
CA GLU A 535 39.37 -13.07 -18.67
C GLU A 535 39.15 -11.85 -17.75
N GLU A 536 38.78 -12.10 -16.49
CA GLU A 536 38.61 -11.12 -15.40
C GLU A 536 37.50 -10.05 -15.51
N ASP A 537 36.21 -10.46 -15.52
CA ASP A 537 35.17 -9.67 -14.83
C ASP A 537 34.05 -10.56 -14.25
N VAL A 538 33.98 -10.67 -12.92
CA VAL A 538 33.12 -11.65 -12.21
C VAL A 538 31.73 -11.05 -11.91
N PRO A 539 30.61 -11.59 -12.46
CA PRO A 539 29.29 -11.02 -12.24
C PRO A 539 28.83 -11.07 -10.78
N LEU A 540 28.22 -9.97 -10.32
CA LEU A 540 27.85 -9.73 -8.91
C LEU A 540 26.88 -10.77 -8.32
N ALA A 541 26.18 -11.55 -9.17
CA ALA A 541 25.38 -12.69 -8.76
C ALA A 541 26.20 -13.78 -8.03
N THR A 542 27.41 -14.06 -8.50
CA THR A 542 28.27 -15.12 -7.93
C THR A 542 28.78 -14.81 -6.52
N VAL A 543 28.80 -13.53 -6.13
CA VAL A 543 29.19 -13.11 -4.77
C VAL A 543 28.11 -13.49 -3.74
N LYS A 544 26.84 -13.60 -4.14
CA LYS A 544 25.74 -14.06 -3.26
C LYS A 544 25.75 -15.57 -3.06
N LEU A 545 26.07 -16.36 -4.09
CA LEU A 545 26.12 -17.83 -4.03
C LEU A 545 27.07 -18.36 -2.95
N LYS A 546 28.09 -17.58 -2.55
CA LYS A 546 29.01 -17.92 -1.45
C LYS A 546 28.46 -17.69 -0.03
N ASN A 547 27.34 -16.98 0.12
CA ASN A 547 26.69 -16.73 1.41
C ASN A 547 25.52 -17.69 1.67
N GLU A 548 24.80 -18.11 0.62
CA GLU A 548 23.75 -19.13 0.71
C GLU A 548 24.32 -20.49 1.19
N GLN A 549 25.57 -20.78 0.85
CA GLN A 549 26.34 -21.94 1.33
C GLN A 549 26.59 -21.97 2.86
N LYS A 550 26.19 -20.96 3.63
CA LYS A 550 26.17 -21.03 5.11
C LYS A 550 24.78 -21.28 5.72
N ASN A 551 23.69 -21.08 4.97
CA ASN A 551 22.34 -21.49 5.39
C ASN A 551 21.93 -22.87 4.83
N ALA A 552 22.78 -23.49 4.01
CA ALA A 552 22.64 -24.89 3.57
C ALA A 552 22.70 -25.94 4.71
N ASN A 553 22.94 -25.55 5.96
CA ASN A 553 22.84 -26.45 7.13
C ASN A 553 21.40 -26.79 7.55
N CYS A 554 20.40 -26.32 6.82
CA CYS A 554 19.05 -26.89 6.81
C CYS A 554 18.67 -27.47 5.42
N ILE A 555 19.64 -28.09 4.73
CA ILE A 555 19.29 -29.25 3.89
C ILE A 555 18.63 -30.27 4.82
N ALA A 556 17.31 -30.36 4.76
CA ALA A 556 16.62 -31.56 5.20
C ALA A 556 17.28 -32.72 4.47
N LYS A 557 17.85 -33.67 5.21
CA LYS A 557 18.51 -34.84 4.62
C LYS A 557 17.55 -35.45 3.59
N LYS A 558 18.09 -35.97 2.49
CA LYS A 558 17.44 -37.11 1.83
C LYS A 558 17.54 -38.30 2.80
N GLU A 559 16.67 -38.33 3.80
CA GLU A 559 16.39 -39.56 4.52
C GLU A 559 15.78 -40.54 3.53
N ASP A 560 16.18 -41.80 3.66
CA ASP A 560 15.93 -42.81 2.65
C ASP A 560 14.45 -43.21 2.67
N ILE A 561 13.61 -42.54 1.87
CA ILE A 561 12.16 -42.79 1.78
C ILE A 561 11.90 -44.28 1.48
N THR A 562 12.76 -44.91 0.68
CA THR A 562 12.78 -46.36 0.42
C THR A 562 12.79 -47.19 1.70
N SER A 563 13.52 -46.76 2.74
CA SER A 563 13.60 -47.46 4.03
C SER A 563 12.33 -47.32 4.88
N GLN A 564 11.53 -46.24 4.69
CA GLN A 564 10.24 -46.06 5.36
C GLN A 564 9.12 -46.80 4.61
N LEU A 565 9.13 -46.76 3.27
CA LEU A 565 8.19 -47.51 2.41
C LEU A 565 8.21 -49.01 2.71
N ASN A 566 9.40 -49.56 2.99
CA ASN A 566 9.62 -50.98 3.31
C ASN A 566 9.21 -51.39 4.74
N LEU A 567 8.76 -50.47 5.60
CA LEU A 567 8.46 -50.75 7.01
C LEU A 567 6.99 -50.54 7.43
N ILE A 568 6.17 -49.93 6.56
CA ILE A 568 4.88 -49.33 6.95
C ILE A 568 3.70 -49.85 6.10
N LEU A 569 3.94 -50.35 4.90
CA LEU A 569 2.90 -50.63 3.90
C LEU A 569 2.88 -52.11 3.48
N GLU A 570 1.94 -52.86 4.03
CA GLU A 570 1.35 -54.05 3.42
C GLU A 570 0.02 -53.58 2.78
N PRO A 571 -0.40 -54.02 1.56
CA PRO A 571 0.19 -55.07 0.71
C PRO A 571 1.32 -54.62 -0.25
N GLU A 572 1.96 -55.59 -0.90
CA GLU A 572 2.99 -55.38 -1.94
C GLU A 572 2.52 -54.56 -3.15
N GLU A 573 1.26 -54.72 -3.57
CA GLU A 573 0.74 -54.03 -4.76
C GLU A 573 0.58 -52.52 -4.51
N LEU A 574 0.12 -52.15 -3.31
CA LEU A 574 0.08 -50.77 -2.82
C LEU A 574 1.49 -50.17 -2.74
N ARG A 575 2.44 -50.92 -2.18
CA ARG A 575 3.87 -50.53 -2.11
C ARG A 575 4.46 -50.31 -3.51
N THR A 576 4.09 -51.15 -4.48
CA THR A 576 4.52 -51.05 -5.88
C THR A 576 3.91 -49.81 -6.57
N ALA A 577 2.63 -49.52 -6.35
CA ALA A 577 1.98 -48.32 -6.89
C ALA A 577 2.58 -47.02 -6.31
N ILE A 578 2.86 -46.98 -5.00
CA ILE A 578 3.51 -45.84 -4.34
C ILE A 578 4.97 -45.71 -4.77
N GLY A 579 5.68 -46.82 -4.98
CA GLY A 579 7.03 -46.83 -5.57
C GLY A 579 7.06 -46.19 -6.96
N SER A 580 6.12 -46.57 -7.83
CA SER A 580 5.93 -45.96 -9.16
C SER A 580 5.60 -44.46 -9.06
N LEU A 581 4.73 -44.05 -8.14
CA LEU A 581 4.41 -42.64 -7.88
C LEU A 581 5.63 -41.84 -7.37
N HIS A 582 6.61 -42.49 -6.72
CA HIS A 582 7.84 -41.86 -6.27
C HIS A 582 8.91 -41.76 -7.38
N SER A 583 9.08 -42.82 -8.19
CA SER A 583 10.14 -42.88 -9.20
C SER A 583 9.84 -42.12 -10.49
N GLU A 584 8.58 -42.06 -10.89
CA GLU A 584 8.18 -41.48 -12.18
C GLU A 584 8.12 -39.95 -12.14
N SER A 585 8.56 -39.31 -13.24
CA SER A 585 8.52 -37.86 -13.44
C SER A 585 7.35 -37.39 -14.32
N ASP A 586 6.77 -38.28 -15.12
CA ASP A 586 5.65 -37.97 -16.01
C ASP A 586 4.33 -37.75 -15.24
N ASN A 587 3.54 -36.75 -15.65
CA ASN A 587 2.30 -36.39 -14.96
C ASN A 587 1.20 -37.44 -15.17
N GLU A 588 1.03 -37.96 -16.38
CA GLU A 588 -0.02 -38.92 -16.69
C GLU A 588 0.23 -40.26 -15.98
N ILE A 589 1.47 -40.76 -16.02
CA ILE A 589 1.85 -42.01 -15.34
C ILE A 589 1.69 -41.87 -13.82
N ARG A 590 2.03 -40.71 -13.24
CA ARG A 590 1.79 -40.41 -11.81
C ARG A 590 0.29 -40.33 -11.48
N CYS A 591 -0.54 -39.76 -12.34
CA CYS A 591 -2.00 -39.78 -12.19
C CYS A 591 -2.56 -41.22 -12.23
N GLN A 592 -2.11 -42.04 -13.19
CA GLN A 592 -2.48 -43.46 -13.26
C GLN A 592 -2.00 -44.28 -12.05
N ALA A 593 -0.90 -43.88 -11.40
CA ALA A 593 -0.44 -44.49 -10.16
C ALA A 593 -1.31 -44.11 -8.95
N VAL A 594 -1.74 -42.84 -8.85
CA VAL A 594 -2.72 -42.43 -7.81
C VAL A 594 -4.09 -43.08 -8.04
N GLU A 595 -4.56 -43.21 -9.29
CA GLU A 595 -5.84 -43.87 -9.59
C GLU A 595 -5.85 -45.32 -9.07
N ARG A 596 -4.76 -46.07 -9.30
CA ARG A 596 -4.57 -47.42 -8.73
C ARG A 596 -4.58 -47.44 -7.20
N ILE A 597 -3.89 -46.49 -6.55
CA ILE A 597 -3.89 -46.37 -5.09
C ILE A 597 -5.31 -46.07 -4.57
N VAL A 598 -6.05 -45.20 -5.25
CA VAL A 598 -7.44 -44.86 -4.89
C VAL A 598 -8.37 -46.06 -5.08
N GLN A 599 -8.20 -46.84 -6.14
CA GLN A 599 -8.97 -48.07 -6.34
C GLN A 599 -8.80 -49.04 -5.16
N MET A 600 -7.56 -49.29 -4.70
CA MET A 600 -7.31 -50.13 -3.52
C MET A 600 -7.91 -49.58 -2.22
N VAL A 601 -7.88 -48.25 -2.02
CA VAL A 601 -8.56 -47.58 -0.88
C VAL A 601 -10.08 -47.77 -0.93
N VAL A 602 -10.65 -47.79 -2.13
CA VAL A 602 -12.10 -47.86 -2.36
C VAL A 602 -12.60 -49.31 -2.32
N GLU A 603 -11.83 -50.28 -2.80
CA GLU A 603 -12.17 -51.70 -2.76
C GLU A 603 -11.94 -52.37 -1.38
N ASP A 604 -11.59 -51.57 -0.36
CA ASP A 604 -11.39 -51.96 1.06
C ASP A 604 -10.22 -52.94 1.27
N GLU A 605 -9.21 -52.89 0.37
CA GLU A 605 -7.97 -53.70 0.46
C GLU A 605 -6.93 -53.11 1.43
N ILE A 606 -7.28 -52.04 2.15
CA ILE A 606 -6.36 -51.19 2.91
C ILE A 606 -6.87 -51.03 4.34
N ASP A 607 -6.30 -51.81 5.26
CA ASP A 607 -6.69 -51.83 6.68
C ASP A 607 -6.65 -50.45 7.33
N ALA A 608 -7.60 -50.20 8.24
CA ALA A 608 -7.78 -48.94 8.96
C ALA A 608 -6.56 -48.47 9.79
N GLU A 609 -5.58 -49.35 10.04
CA GLU A 609 -4.30 -49.07 10.70
C GLU A 609 -3.20 -48.62 9.73
N THR A 610 -3.30 -48.97 8.44
CA THR A 610 -2.32 -48.59 7.40
C THR A 610 -2.56 -47.18 6.83
N VAL A 611 -3.79 -46.67 6.93
CA VAL A 611 -4.25 -45.38 6.40
C VAL A 611 -3.35 -44.18 6.80
N PRO A 612 -2.89 -44.03 8.06
CA PRO A 612 -1.95 -42.94 8.42
C PRO A 612 -0.58 -43.08 7.76
N GLY A 613 -0.11 -44.32 7.54
CA GLY A 613 1.12 -44.62 6.82
C GLY A 613 1.02 -44.23 5.34
N LEU A 614 -0.07 -44.64 4.68
CA LEU A 614 -0.42 -44.24 3.32
C LEU A 614 -0.48 -42.71 3.17
N ALA A 615 -1.18 -42.04 4.08
CA ALA A 615 -1.30 -40.59 4.11
C ALA A 615 0.05 -39.89 4.27
N SER A 616 0.95 -40.42 5.10
CA SER A 616 2.33 -39.90 5.26
C SER A 616 3.16 -40.05 3.99
N CYS A 617 3.10 -41.22 3.34
CA CYS A 617 3.79 -41.45 2.07
C CYS A 617 3.26 -40.54 0.95
N LEU A 618 1.94 -40.44 0.78
CA LEU A 618 1.32 -39.56 -0.22
C LEU A 618 1.63 -38.09 0.03
N SER A 619 1.51 -37.61 1.28
CA SER A 619 1.81 -36.22 1.65
C SER A 619 3.28 -35.86 1.40
N THR A 620 4.19 -36.83 1.53
CA THR A 620 5.63 -36.65 1.27
C THR A 620 5.92 -36.64 -0.24
N ILE A 621 5.41 -37.62 -0.99
CA ILE A 621 5.68 -37.80 -2.43
C ILE A 621 4.99 -36.72 -3.28
N LEU A 622 3.82 -36.24 -2.87
CA LEU A 622 3.07 -35.17 -3.52
C LEU A 622 3.38 -33.78 -2.92
N SER A 623 4.29 -33.68 -1.94
CA SER A 623 4.58 -32.43 -1.21
C SER A 623 4.89 -31.24 -2.14
N THR A 624 5.70 -31.46 -3.19
CA THR A 624 6.04 -30.44 -4.20
C THR A 624 4.85 -29.95 -5.01
N GLN A 625 3.84 -30.81 -5.23
CA GLN A 625 2.61 -30.45 -5.93
C GLN A 625 1.65 -29.73 -5.00
N ILE A 626 1.48 -30.22 -3.76
CA ILE A 626 0.61 -29.59 -2.76
C ILE A 626 1.13 -28.20 -2.34
N THR A 627 2.44 -27.96 -2.45
CA THR A 627 3.08 -26.65 -2.18
C THR A 627 3.26 -25.77 -3.42
N ALA A 628 2.89 -26.23 -4.62
CA ALA A 628 2.99 -25.44 -5.85
C ALA A 628 1.94 -24.30 -5.90
N GLN A 629 2.23 -23.27 -6.68
CA GLN A 629 1.23 -22.26 -7.05
C GLN A 629 0.31 -22.85 -8.13
N ILE A 630 -0.79 -23.45 -7.67
CA ILE A 630 -1.77 -24.13 -8.54
C ILE A 630 -2.73 -23.15 -9.22
N PHE A 631 -2.99 -21.98 -8.63
CA PHE A 631 -3.90 -20.99 -9.23
C PHE A 631 -3.25 -20.31 -10.45
N PRO A 632 -3.88 -20.30 -11.65
CA PRO A 632 -3.36 -19.58 -12.80
C PRO A 632 -3.19 -18.08 -12.49
N ALA A 633 -1.98 -17.56 -12.71
CA ALA A 633 -1.66 -16.16 -12.41
C ALA A 633 -1.90 -15.21 -13.60
N ASP A 634 -1.65 -15.71 -14.81
CA ASP A 634 -1.40 -14.86 -16.00
C ASP A 634 -2.54 -14.94 -17.04
N ASN A 635 -3.58 -15.77 -16.81
CA ASN A 635 -4.82 -15.81 -17.59
C ASN A 635 -5.90 -16.67 -16.90
N LEU A 636 -7.03 -16.07 -16.50
CA LEU A 636 -8.18 -16.76 -15.86
C LEU A 636 -9.22 -17.24 -16.87
N ASN A 637 -8.79 -17.93 -17.92
CA ASN A 637 -9.69 -18.64 -18.83
C ASN A 637 -10.11 -20.00 -18.23
N GLU A 638 -11.17 -20.61 -18.75
CA GLU A 638 -11.71 -21.84 -18.17
C GLU A 638 -10.81 -23.06 -18.39
N GLU A 639 -10.03 -23.06 -19.47
CA GLU A 639 -9.12 -24.12 -19.89
C GLU A 639 -7.91 -24.25 -18.95
N SER A 640 -7.25 -23.13 -18.61
CA SER A 640 -6.13 -23.09 -17.64
C SER A 640 -6.57 -23.49 -16.23
N LEU A 641 -7.82 -23.17 -15.86
CA LEU A 641 -8.42 -23.62 -14.61
C LEU A 641 -8.59 -25.14 -14.62
N THR A 642 -9.12 -25.76 -15.68
CA THR A 642 -9.20 -27.23 -15.79
C THR A 642 -7.84 -27.92 -15.87
N ASP A 643 -6.85 -27.32 -16.53
CA ASP A 643 -5.48 -27.86 -16.56
C ASP A 643 -4.81 -27.81 -15.18
N SER A 644 -5.06 -26.76 -14.40
CA SER A 644 -4.48 -26.64 -13.04
C SER A 644 -4.92 -27.75 -12.08
N ILE A 645 -6.09 -28.34 -12.30
CA ILE A 645 -6.59 -29.50 -11.55
C ILE A 645 -6.25 -30.86 -12.19
N SER A 646 -5.44 -30.88 -13.25
CA SER A 646 -4.99 -32.09 -13.95
C SER A 646 -3.63 -32.60 -13.42
N THR A 647 -3.53 -32.76 -12.10
CA THR A 647 -2.33 -33.30 -11.41
C THR A 647 -2.70 -34.38 -10.37
N PRO A 648 -1.77 -35.26 -9.94
CA PRO A 648 -2.09 -36.49 -9.22
C PRO A 648 -2.87 -36.31 -7.91
N LEU A 649 -2.70 -35.20 -7.20
CA LEU A 649 -3.49 -34.89 -6.00
C LEU A 649 -5.00 -34.85 -6.30
N PHE A 650 -5.38 -34.24 -7.42
CA PHE A 650 -6.78 -34.01 -7.77
C PHE A 650 -7.50 -35.27 -8.26
N VAL A 651 -6.75 -36.32 -8.63
CA VAL A 651 -7.29 -37.67 -8.91
C VAL A 651 -8.04 -38.20 -7.67
N MET A 652 -7.49 -37.98 -6.47
CA MET A 652 -8.16 -38.35 -5.21
C MET A 652 -9.44 -37.54 -4.98
N PHE A 653 -9.41 -36.23 -5.27
CA PHE A 653 -10.59 -35.36 -5.09
C PHE A 653 -11.69 -35.67 -6.11
N ARG A 654 -11.34 -36.04 -7.34
CA ARG A 654 -12.27 -36.46 -8.40
C ARG A 654 -12.98 -37.76 -8.06
N ASN A 655 -12.25 -38.76 -7.56
CA ASN A 655 -12.87 -39.99 -7.07
C ASN A 655 -13.74 -39.74 -5.83
N GLN A 656 -13.30 -38.92 -4.88
CA GLN A 656 -14.12 -38.53 -3.73
C GLN A 656 -15.42 -37.83 -4.17
N TYR A 657 -15.36 -36.96 -5.18
CA TYR A 657 -16.53 -36.31 -5.77
C TYR A 657 -17.50 -37.32 -6.38
N GLN A 658 -17.02 -38.25 -7.20
CA GLN A 658 -17.84 -39.28 -7.83
C GLN A 658 -18.54 -40.17 -6.79
N LEU A 659 -17.81 -40.65 -5.78
CA LEU A 659 -18.36 -41.47 -4.70
C LEU A 659 -19.38 -40.71 -3.82
N CYS A 660 -19.30 -39.38 -3.76
CA CYS A 660 -20.34 -38.55 -3.14
C CYS A 660 -21.58 -38.41 -4.04
N LYS A 661 -21.39 -38.23 -5.36
CA LYS A 661 -22.46 -38.13 -6.37
C LYS A 661 -23.28 -39.43 -6.48
N GLU A 662 -22.62 -40.58 -6.34
CA GLU A 662 -23.23 -41.92 -6.35
C GLU A 662 -23.80 -42.38 -4.99
N GLU A 663 -23.76 -41.51 -3.96
CA GLU A 663 -24.09 -41.81 -2.56
C GLU A 663 -23.36 -43.04 -1.95
N ASP A 664 -22.24 -43.47 -2.52
CA ASP A 664 -21.52 -44.66 -2.10
C ASP A 664 -20.97 -44.53 -0.66
N ASN A 665 -21.02 -45.61 0.13
CA ASN A 665 -20.47 -45.62 1.49
C ASN A 665 -18.93 -45.60 1.52
N ARG A 666 -18.27 -46.10 0.46
CA ARG A 666 -16.81 -46.15 0.30
C ARG A 666 -16.15 -44.76 0.35
N ARG A 667 -16.92 -43.70 0.04
CA ARG A 667 -16.49 -42.29 0.17
C ARG A 667 -15.96 -41.90 1.55
N LYS A 668 -16.31 -42.65 2.61
CA LYS A 668 -15.85 -42.42 3.98
C LYS A 668 -14.38 -42.84 4.18
N LEU A 669 -13.92 -43.88 3.47
CA LEU A 669 -12.54 -44.37 3.54
C LEU A 669 -11.59 -43.37 2.88
N LEU A 670 -11.89 -42.97 1.64
CA LEU A 670 -11.10 -41.98 0.90
C LEU A 670 -11.12 -40.59 1.58
N ALA A 671 -12.26 -40.15 2.12
CA ALA A 671 -12.33 -38.95 2.96
C ALA A 671 -11.43 -39.02 4.19
N ARG A 672 -11.27 -40.20 4.81
CA ARG A 672 -10.38 -40.42 5.95
C ARG A 672 -8.90 -40.37 5.54
N VAL A 673 -8.52 -40.97 4.42
CA VAL A 673 -7.15 -40.81 3.86
C VAL A 673 -6.83 -39.34 3.64
N LEU A 674 -7.75 -38.57 3.03
CA LEU A 674 -7.58 -37.14 2.81
C LEU A 674 -7.50 -36.33 4.13
N ALA A 675 -8.25 -36.72 5.16
CA ALA A 675 -8.20 -36.07 6.47
C ALA A 675 -6.88 -36.34 7.23
N GLU A 676 -6.32 -37.55 7.14
CA GLU A 676 -4.98 -37.85 7.67
C GLU A 676 -3.89 -37.11 6.88
N MET A 677 -4.02 -37.01 5.55
CA MET A 677 -3.11 -36.18 4.74
C MET A 677 -3.20 -34.70 5.13
N TYR A 678 -4.39 -34.17 5.43
CA TYR A 678 -4.57 -32.80 5.94
C TYR A 678 -3.85 -32.57 7.28
N SER A 679 -3.83 -33.57 8.17
CA SER A 679 -3.11 -33.49 9.45
C SER A 679 -1.59 -33.31 9.29
N ILE A 680 -1.04 -33.71 8.13
CA ILE A 680 0.37 -33.55 7.76
C ILE A 680 0.57 -32.28 6.89
N GLN A 681 -0.37 -32.00 5.98
CA GLN A 681 -0.30 -30.92 5.01
C GLN A 681 -1.64 -30.16 4.91
N PRO A 682 -1.84 -29.10 5.73
CA PRO A 682 -3.12 -28.38 5.84
C PRO A 682 -3.64 -27.74 4.55
N LYS A 683 -2.76 -27.47 3.56
CA LYS A 683 -3.13 -26.88 2.26
C LYS A 683 -4.23 -27.66 1.52
N ILE A 684 -4.32 -28.97 1.75
CA ILE A 684 -5.34 -29.86 1.19
C ILE A 684 -6.77 -29.35 1.42
N GLY A 685 -7.03 -28.66 2.55
CA GLY A 685 -8.35 -28.15 2.89
C GLY A 685 -8.88 -27.12 1.88
N TYR A 686 -8.07 -26.14 1.47
CA TYR A 686 -8.49 -25.15 0.48
C TYR A 686 -8.30 -25.63 -0.96
N LEU A 687 -7.33 -26.51 -1.23
CA LEU A 687 -7.17 -27.12 -2.56
C LEU A 687 -8.38 -28.01 -2.92
N LEU A 688 -9.01 -28.66 -1.95
CA LEU A 688 -10.28 -29.35 -2.15
C LEU A 688 -11.42 -28.36 -2.50
N LEU A 689 -11.51 -27.22 -1.82
CA LEU A 689 -12.48 -26.17 -2.15
C LEU A 689 -12.25 -25.61 -3.58
N TYR A 690 -11.00 -25.39 -3.98
CA TYR A 690 -10.61 -24.96 -5.32
C TYR A 690 -11.04 -25.98 -6.39
N PHE A 691 -10.72 -27.26 -6.18
CA PHE A 691 -11.17 -28.35 -7.04
C PHE A 691 -12.70 -28.39 -7.19
N LEU A 692 -13.42 -28.33 -6.07
CA LEU A 692 -14.89 -28.37 -6.07
C LEU A 692 -15.53 -27.21 -6.83
N LYS A 693 -14.88 -26.04 -6.88
CA LYS A 693 -15.31 -24.94 -7.75
C LYS A 693 -15.04 -25.23 -9.23
N VAL A 694 -13.81 -25.61 -9.58
CA VAL A 694 -13.41 -25.79 -10.99
C VAL A 694 -14.09 -27.02 -11.61
N TRP A 695 -13.89 -28.21 -11.02
CA TRP A 695 -14.54 -29.45 -11.47
C TRP A 695 -16.06 -29.35 -11.44
N GLY A 696 -16.60 -28.62 -10.46
CA GLY A 696 -18.02 -28.34 -10.34
C GLY A 696 -18.62 -27.56 -11.51
N ARG A 697 -17.88 -26.67 -12.18
CA ARG A 697 -18.34 -25.96 -13.38
C ARG A 697 -18.24 -26.81 -14.63
N GLU A 698 -17.26 -27.70 -14.68
CA GLU A 698 -17.05 -28.62 -15.79
C GLU A 698 -18.12 -29.73 -15.83
N GLU A 699 -18.50 -30.28 -14.67
CA GLU A 699 -19.66 -31.20 -14.55
C GLU A 699 -20.99 -30.53 -14.94
N GLU A 700 -21.21 -29.27 -14.54
CA GLU A 700 -22.42 -28.50 -14.88
C GLU A 700 -22.61 -28.36 -16.40
N LYS A 701 -21.50 -28.17 -17.15
CA LYS A 701 -21.51 -28.16 -18.63
C LYS A 701 -21.73 -29.54 -19.24
N ARG A 702 -21.13 -30.57 -18.63
CA ARG A 702 -21.09 -31.94 -19.17
C ARG A 702 -22.45 -32.64 -19.14
N GLU A 703 -23.20 -32.46 -18.06
CA GLU A 703 -24.48 -33.16 -17.85
C GLU A 703 -25.70 -32.23 -17.89
N GLY A 704 -25.51 -30.90 -17.75
CA GLY A 704 -26.61 -29.94 -17.78
C GLY A 704 -27.52 -29.98 -16.54
N GLU A 705 -27.03 -30.54 -15.43
CA GLU A 705 -27.77 -30.59 -14.17
C GLU A 705 -28.02 -29.19 -13.57
N PRO A 706 -29.15 -28.95 -12.88
CA PRO A 706 -29.40 -27.68 -12.23
C PRO A 706 -28.40 -27.42 -11.09
N SER A 707 -27.72 -26.27 -11.15
CA SER A 707 -26.62 -25.87 -10.27
C SER A 707 -26.86 -26.04 -8.76
N THR A 708 -28.11 -26.02 -8.31
CA THR A 708 -28.50 -26.30 -6.92
C THR A 708 -28.10 -27.71 -6.47
N VAL A 709 -28.37 -28.74 -7.29
CA VAL A 709 -28.08 -30.15 -6.95
C VAL A 709 -26.57 -30.36 -6.88
N LEU A 710 -25.85 -29.82 -7.87
CA LEU A 710 -24.40 -29.93 -7.94
C LEU A 710 -23.70 -29.19 -6.78
N ASN A 711 -24.28 -28.08 -6.29
CA ASN A 711 -23.79 -27.39 -5.11
C ASN A 711 -24.02 -28.17 -3.81
N ASP A 712 -25.11 -28.93 -3.69
CA ASP A 712 -25.29 -29.85 -2.56
C ASP A 712 -24.27 -31.01 -2.58
N VAL A 713 -23.92 -31.56 -3.76
CA VAL A 713 -22.84 -32.55 -3.91
C VAL A 713 -21.49 -31.96 -3.50
N LYS A 714 -21.11 -30.76 -4.01
CA LYS A 714 -19.88 -30.04 -3.60
C LYS A 714 -19.84 -29.84 -2.09
N ALA A 715 -20.96 -29.40 -1.51
CA ALA A 715 -21.06 -29.21 -0.07
C ALA A 715 -20.96 -30.53 0.69
N SER A 716 -21.48 -31.66 0.17
CA SER A 716 -21.34 -32.99 0.76
C SER A 716 -19.89 -33.48 0.79
N VAL A 717 -19.14 -33.32 -0.30
CA VAL A 717 -17.72 -33.72 -0.37
C VAL A 717 -16.90 -33.05 0.74
N TYR A 718 -17.03 -31.73 0.88
CA TYR A 718 -16.30 -30.99 1.91
C TYR A 718 -16.84 -31.24 3.34
N LYS A 719 -18.15 -31.51 3.51
CA LYS A 719 -18.74 -31.95 4.79
C LYS A 719 -18.16 -33.29 5.24
N ASP A 720 -18.11 -34.30 4.36
CA ASP A 720 -17.61 -35.64 4.69
C ASP A 720 -16.11 -35.61 5.03
N PHE A 721 -15.31 -34.83 4.29
CA PHE A 721 -13.91 -34.53 4.63
C PHE A 721 -13.77 -33.83 6.00
N CYS A 722 -14.62 -32.85 6.31
CA CYS A 722 -14.61 -32.18 7.61
C CYS A 722 -15.07 -33.07 8.77
N ALA A 723 -15.98 -34.01 8.53
CA ALA A 723 -16.46 -34.95 9.54
C ALA A 723 -15.34 -35.86 10.06
N GLN A 724 -14.43 -36.30 9.18
CA GLN A 724 -13.25 -37.10 9.57
C GLN A 724 -12.19 -36.28 10.34
N ARG A 725 -12.27 -34.94 10.35
CA ARG A 725 -11.34 -34.04 11.06
C ARG A 725 -11.78 -33.72 12.51
N GLU A 726 -12.87 -34.33 12.99
CA GLU A 726 -13.53 -34.11 14.30
C GLU A 726 -13.83 -32.63 14.66
N LYS A 727 -13.84 -31.74 13.66
CA LYS A 727 -14.02 -30.30 13.83
C LYS A 727 -15.34 -29.84 13.21
N LYS A 728 -15.90 -28.77 13.77
CA LYS A 728 -17.10 -28.16 13.20
C LYS A 728 -16.81 -27.53 11.84
N LEU A 729 -17.78 -27.63 10.93
CA LEU A 729 -17.68 -27.15 9.55
C LEU A 729 -17.37 -25.63 9.45
N ASP A 730 -17.87 -24.82 10.38
CA ASP A 730 -17.56 -23.38 10.46
C ASP A 730 -16.09 -23.11 10.81
N ALA A 731 -15.55 -23.84 11.77
CA ALA A 731 -14.15 -23.75 12.16
C ALA A 731 -13.20 -24.31 11.08
N CYS A 732 -13.57 -25.40 10.40
CA CYS A 732 -12.80 -25.93 9.26
C CYS A 732 -12.75 -24.92 8.11
N LEU A 733 -13.92 -24.41 7.69
CA LEU A 733 -14.03 -23.49 6.56
C LEU A 733 -13.25 -22.19 6.78
N VAL A 734 -13.33 -21.60 7.97
CA VAL A 734 -12.57 -20.38 8.31
C VAL A 734 -11.06 -20.66 8.40
N ALA A 735 -10.65 -21.81 8.93
CA ALA A 735 -9.23 -22.17 9.01
C ALA A 735 -8.63 -22.42 7.62
N ASP A 736 -9.31 -23.20 6.78
CA ASP A 736 -8.83 -23.57 5.45
C ASP A 736 -8.79 -22.35 4.52
N LEU A 737 -9.81 -21.47 4.57
CA LEU A 737 -9.81 -20.21 3.81
C LEU A 737 -8.81 -19.18 4.34
N LYS A 738 -8.45 -19.21 5.63
CA LYS A 738 -7.37 -18.36 6.17
C LYS A 738 -6.00 -18.85 5.68
N LEU A 739 -5.77 -20.16 5.57
CA LEU A 739 -4.58 -20.70 4.90
C LEU A 739 -4.57 -20.31 3.42
N CYS A 740 -5.73 -20.36 2.75
CA CYS A 740 -5.88 -19.87 1.38
C CYS A 740 -5.49 -18.38 1.23
N HIS A 741 -5.90 -17.51 2.16
CA HIS A 741 -5.42 -16.11 2.21
C HIS A 741 -3.90 -16.03 2.32
N GLU A 742 -3.31 -16.75 3.28
CA GLU A 742 -1.87 -16.72 3.59
C GLU A 742 -1.02 -17.23 2.41
N ASP A 743 -1.57 -18.11 1.57
CA ASP A 743 -0.90 -18.70 0.40
C ASP A 743 -1.19 -18.00 -0.94
N ASN A 744 -2.45 -17.66 -1.25
CA ASN A 744 -2.87 -17.04 -2.51
C ASN A 744 -4.21 -16.27 -2.40
N ILE A 745 -4.10 -14.94 -2.28
CA ILE A 745 -5.26 -14.03 -2.14
C ILE A 745 -6.23 -14.13 -3.34
N PHE A 746 -5.73 -14.30 -4.56
CA PHE A 746 -6.58 -14.38 -5.75
C PHE A 746 -7.41 -15.68 -5.77
N MET A 747 -6.83 -16.80 -5.34
CA MET A 747 -7.59 -18.04 -5.15
C MET A 747 -8.69 -17.86 -4.09
N LEU A 748 -8.42 -17.17 -2.98
CA LEU A 748 -9.46 -16.87 -1.99
C LEU A 748 -10.59 -16.03 -2.60
N CYS A 749 -10.27 -14.92 -3.26
CA CYS A 749 -11.27 -14.04 -3.87
C CYS A 749 -12.09 -14.76 -4.95
N TYR A 750 -11.46 -15.63 -5.73
CA TYR A 750 -12.14 -16.52 -6.67
C TYR A 750 -13.05 -17.53 -5.96
N LEU A 751 -12.66 -18.08 -4.80
CA LEU A 751 -13.47 -19.03 -4.04
C LEU A 751 -14.68 -18.41 -3.35
N VAL A 752 -14.55 -17.19 -2.81
CA VAL A 752 -15.54 -16.54 -1.93
C VAL A 752 -17.00 -16.66 -2.40
N PRO A 753 -17.35 -16.37 -3.68
CA PRO A 753 -18.75 -16.47 -4.13
C PRO A 753 -19.36 -17.86 -3.95
N ASP A 754 -18.64 -18.90 -4.38
CA ASP A 754 -19.08 -20.30 -4.32
C ASP A 754 -19.10 -20.82 -2.87
N ILE A 755 -18.25 -20.29 -1.98
CA ILE A 755 -18.34 -20.56 -0.55
C ILE A 755 -19.65 -20.01 0.04
N TYR A 756 -20.00 -18.77 -0.31
CA TYR A 756 -21.22 -18.13 0.22
C TYR A 756 -22.51 -18.73 -0.37
N THR A 757 -22.50 -19.26 -1.61
CA THR A 757 -23.67 -19.94 -2.20
C THR A 757 -23.79 -21.40 -1.76
N GLY A 758 -22.68 -22.16 -1.69
CA GLY A 758 -22.66 -23.58 -1.32
C GLY A 758 -22.73 -23.87 0.19
N PHE A 759 -22.20 -22.98 1.04
CA PHE A 759 -22.18 -23.16 2.50
C PHE A 759 -23.04 -22.14 3.26
N GLN A 760 -24.14 -21.68 2.67
CA GLN A 760 -25.03 -20.62 3.22
C GLN A 760 -25.33 -20.75 4.72
N ASN A 761 -25.62 -21.95 5.21
CA ASN A 761 -25.95 -22.21 6.63
C ASN A 761 -24.80 -21.88 7.61
N VAL A 762 -23.56 -21.88 7.11
CA VAL A 762 -22.32 -21.64 7.86
C VAL A 762 -21.69 -20.28 7.50
N ALA A 763 -21.76 -19.87 6.23
CA ALA A 763 -21.15 -18.64 5.74
C ALA A 763 -21.99 -17.39 6.09
N LEU A 764 -23.31 -17.43 5.88
CA LEU A 764 -24.18 -16.25 6.06
C LEU A 764 -24.27 -15.84 7.53
N GLY A 765 -23.59 -14.75 7.88
CA GLY A 765 -23.57 -14.21 9.24
C GLY A 765 -22.35 -14.60 10.07
N ASN A 766 -21.39 -15.34 9.51
CA ASN A 766 -20.14 -15.65 10.18
C ASN A 766 -19.23 -14.41 10.19
N VAL A 767 -19.02 -13.83 11.38
CA VAL A 767 -18.21 -12.63 11.59
C VAL A 767 -16.76 -12.83 11.17
N GLN A 768 -16.19 -14.01 11.42
CA GLN A 768 -14.78 -14.31 11.09
C GLN A 768 -14.59 -14.49 9.59
N LEU A 769 -15.52 -15.17 8.92
CA LEU A 769 -15.47 -15.31 7.46
C LEU A 769 -15.67 -13.97 6.75
N LEU A 770 -16.61 -13.14 7.19
CA LEU A 770 -16.81 -11.83 6.56
C LEU A 770 -15.64 -10.89 6.84
N HIS A 771 -15.08 -10.91 8.05
CA HIS A 771 -13.86 -10.14 8.37
C HIS A 771 -12.72 -10.55 7.45
N LEU A 772 -12.42 -11.86 7.38
CA LEU A 772 -11.39 -12.40 6.48
C LEU A 772 -11.55 -11.89 5.04
N VAL A 773 -12.76 -11.87 4.48
CA VAL A 773 -12.96 -11.33 3.12
C VAL A 773 -12.68 -9.83 3.03
N VAL A 774 -13.20 -9.00 3.94
CA VAL A 774 -12.98 -7.55 3.86
C VAL A 774 -11.56 -7.11 4.23
N SER A 775 -10.79 -7.96 4.92
CA SER A 775 -9.36 -7.80 5.18
C SER A 775 -8.47 -8.14 3.97
N THR A 776 -9.00 -8.86 2.97
CA THR A 776 -8.19 -9.43 1.87
C THR A 776 -8.50 -8.88 0.49
N ILE A 777 -9.74 -8.47 0.22
CA ILE A 777 -10.13 -7.94 -1.09
C ILE A 777 -9.53 -6.56 -1.35
N ASP A 778 -9.22 -6.25 -2.61
CA ASP A 778 -8.99 -4.88 -3.08
C ASP A 778 -10.28 -4.19 -3.56
N ALA A 779 -10.16 -2.97 -4.09
CA ALA A 779 -11.30 -2.19 -4.57
C ALA A 779 -11.96 -2.77 -5.84
N CYS A 780 -11.20 -3.45 -6.71
CA CYS A 780 -11.72 -4.10 -7.91
C CYS A 780 -12.47 -5.39 -7.53
N GLN A 781 -11.89 -6.18 -6.64
CA GLN A 781 -12.52 -7.40 -6.09
C GLN A 781 -13.77 -7.07 -5.28
N LEU A 782 -13.76 -5.96 -4.52
CA LEU A 782 -14.97 -5.43 -3.89
C LEU A 782 -16.03 -5.04 -4.93
N GLN A 783 -15.66 -4.37 -6.03
CA GLN A 783 -16.57 -4.03 -7.12
C GLN A 783 -17.17 -5.29 -7.78
N GLU A 784 -16.38 -6.34 -8.00
CA GLU A 784 -16.88 -7.62 -8.53
C GLU A 784 -17.90 -8.28 -7.58
N LEU A 785 -17.61 -8.34 -6.28
CA LEU A 785 -18.55 -8.86 -5.28
C LEU A 785 -19.83 -8.03 -5.24
N VAL A 786 -19.73 -6.70 -5.26
CA VAL A 786 -20.87 -5.78 -5.34
C VAL A 786 -21.70 -6.04 -6.61
N CYS A 787 -21.07 -6.18 -7.77
CA CYS A 787 -21.74 -6.51 -9.03
C CYS A 787 -22.48 -7.87 -8.95
N GLN A 788 -21.85 -8.91 -8.40
CA GLN A 788 -22.48 -10.23 -8.24
C GLN A 788 -23.67 -10.18 -7.25
N ILE A 789 -23.59 -9.36 -6.20
CA ILE A 789 -24.70 -9.14 -5.26
C ILE A 789 -25.86 -8.41 -5.96
N MET A 790 -25.57 -7.33 -6.71
CA MET A 790 -26.59 -6.56 -7.44
C MET A 790 -27.24 -7.34 -8.59
N GLN A 791 -26.53 -8.31 -9.17
CA GLN A 791 -27.09 -9.28 -10.13
C GLN A 791 -27.94 -10.37 -9.46
N GLY A 792 -27.91 -10.48 -8.12
CA GLY A 792 -28.58 -11.54 -7.36
C GLY A 792 -27.85 -12.89 -7.37
N HIS A 793 -26.66 -12.97 -7.96
CA HIS A 793 -25.84 -14.17 -8.03
C HIS A 793 -25.14 -14.50 -6.70
N LEU A 794 -24.84 -13.47 -5.89
CA LEU A 794 -24.16 -13.59 -4.61
C LEU A 794 -24.98 -13.00 -3.47
N LYS A 795 -24.88 -13.62 -2.29
CA LYS A 795 -25.43 -13.12 -1.04
C LYS A 795 -24.47 -13.41 0.09
N MET A 796 -24.01 -12.37 0.78
CA MET A 796 -23.08 -12.47 1.92
C MET A 796 -23.74 -12.11 3.25
N LEU A 797 -24.79 -11.29 3.21
CA LEU A 797 -25.45 -10.74 4.39
C LEU A 797 -26.87 -11.30 4.59
N LYS A 798 -27.25 -11.55 5.85
CA LYS A 798 -28.63 -11.88 6.24
C LYS A 798 -29.11 -11.01 7.41
N LYS A 799 -30.43 -10.78 7.46
CA LYS A 799 -31.09 -9.86 8.39
C LYS A 799 -30.86 -10.20 9.87
N GLU A 800 -30.80 -11.50 10.20
CA GLU A 800 -30.67 -12.00 11.57
C GLU A 800 -29.30 -11.71 12.20
N SER A 801 -28.23 -11.83 11.40
CA SER A 801 -26.84 -11.62 11.84
C SER A 801 -26.35 -10.18 11.62
N PHE A 802 -27.16 -9.31 11.01
CA PHE A 802 -26.75 -7.95 10.65
C PHE A 802 -26.27 -7.16 11.88
N THR A 803 -26.97 -7.27 13.01
CA THR A 803 -26.61 -6.54 14.24
C THR A 803 -25.30 -7.01 14.85
N SER A 804 -24.99 -8.32 14.77
CA SER A 804 -23.71 -8.87 15.27
C SER A 804 -22.54 -8.53 14.35
N LEU A 805 -22.74 -8.58 13.02
CA LEU A 805 -21.72 -8.15 12.04
C LEU A 805 -21.42 -6.66 12.21
N LEU A 806 -22.45 -5.80 12.23
CA LEU A 806 -22.32 -4.36 12.39
C LEU A 806 -21.73 -3.94 13.75
N THR A 807 -21.93 -4.72 14.81
CA THR A 807 -21.30 -4.43 16.12
C THR A 807 -19.84 -4.87 16.14
N ALA A 808 -19.49 -5.96 15.44
CA ALA A 808 -18.10 -6.42 15.33
C ALA A 808 -17.27 -5.47 14.46
N SER A 809 -17.82 -5.02 13.33
CA SER A 809 -17.10 -4.20 12.35
C SER A 809 -16.67 -2.82 12.85
N LEU A 810 -17.24 -2.32 13.95
CA LEU A 810 -16.77 -1.12 14.63
C LEU A 810 -15.34 -1.23 15.18
N ASN A 811 -14.75 -2.42 15.19
CA ASN A 811 -13.38 -2.70 15.63
C ASN A 811 -12.47 -3.16 14.46
N TRP A 812 -12.97 -3.10 13.23
CA TRP A 812 -12.22 -3.42 12.00
C TRP A 812 -11.49 -2.17 11.50
N GLU A 813 -10.46 -2.36 10.68
CA GLU A 813 -9.69 -1.24 10.12
C GLU A 813 -10.55 -0.37 9.17
N THR A 814 -10.11 0.87 8.93
CA THR A 814 -10.84 1.85 8.11
C THR A 814 -11.28 1.30 6.75
N PHE A 815 -10.39 0.57 6.04
CA PHE A 815 -10.72 0.01 4.74
C PHE A 815 -11.68 -1.20 4.85
N GLU A 816 -11.47 -2.08 5.83
CA GLU A 816 -12.36 -3.21 6.13
C GLU A 816 -13.79 -2.74 6.43
N GLN A 817 -13.93 -1.63 7.16
CA GLN A 817 -15.22 -0.98 7.41
C GLN A 817 -15.82 -0.41 6.12
N TYR A 818 -15.06 0.30 5.29
CA TYR A 818 -15.57 0.81 4.00
C TYR A 818 -16.05 -0.33 3.08
N CYS A 819 -15.27 -1.41 2.95
CA CYS A 819 -15.66 -2.62 2.22
C CYS A 819 -16.98 -3.19 2.75
N PHE A 820 -17.09 -3.37 4.07
CA PHE A 820 -18.33 -3.86 4.70
C PHE A 820 -19.53 -2.94 4.42
N TRP A 821 -19.35 -1.61 4.43
CA TRP A 821 -20.42 -0.67 4.10
C TRP A 821 -20.84 -0.70 2.62
N GLN A 822 -19.90 -0.88 1.67
CA GLN A 822 -20.28 -1.11 0.27
C GLN A 822 -21.08 -2.40 0.09
N LEU A 823 -20.70 -3.48 0.80
CA LEU A 823 -21.47 -4.73 0.81
C LEU A 823 -22.86 -4.55 1.46
N ILE A 824 -23.02 -3.70 2.47
CA ILE A 824 -24.33 -3.32 3.03
C ILE A 824 -25.20 -2.61 1.99
N PHE A 825 -24.64 -1.64 1.25
CA PHE A 825 -25.35 -0.90 0.22
C PHE A 825 -25.77 -1.80 -0.95
N ALA A 826 -24.88 -2.69 -1.42
CA ALA A 826 -25.16 -3.62 -2.51
C ALA A 826 -26.32 -4.60 -2.21
N HIS A 827 -26.58 -4.90 -0.93
CA HIS A 827 -27.70 -5.76 -0.49
C HIS A 827 -29.00 -4.98 -0.19
N ASP A 828 -29.07 -3.66 -0.46
CA ASP A 828 -30.22 -2.79 -0.19
C ASP A 828 -30.79 -2.91 1.24
N PHE A 829 -29.92 -2.94 2.27
CA PHE A 829 -30.39 -2.98 3.67
C PHE A 829 -31.06 -1.65 4.07
N PRO A 830 -32.35 -1.67 4.49
CA PRO A 830 -33.02 -0.46 4.96
C PRO A 830 -32.32 0.15 6.18
N ILE A 831 -32.37 1.48 6.29
CA ILE A 831 -31.74 2.21 7.39
C ILE A 831 -32.21 1.75 8.79
N GLU A 832 -33.43 1.21 8.90
CA GLU A 832 -33.99 0.66 10.15
C GLU A 832 -33.08 -0.36 10.83
N TYR A 833 -32.25 -1.09 10.08
CA TYR A 833 -31.30 -2.08 10.61
C TYR A 833 -30.05 -1.46 11.25
N VAL A 834 -29.65 -0.24 10.88
CA VAL A 834 -28.48 0.46 11.48
C VAL A 834 -28.86 1.38 12.64
N LEU A 835 -30.12 1.86 12.70
CA LEU A 835 -30.60 2.76 13.75
C LEU A 835 -30.35 2.29 15.20
N PRO A 836 -30.46 1.00 15.58
CA PRO A 836 -30.22 0.56 16.96
C PRO A 836 -28.77 0.68 17.44
N VAL A 837 -27.83 0.89 16.51
CA VAL A 837 -26.39 1.10 16.80
C VAL A 837 -26.05 2.59 16.88
N LEU A 838 -26.76 3.44 16.11
CA LEU A 838 -26.47 4.87 15.97
C LEU A 838 -26.29 5.67 17.28
N PRO A 839 -27.05 5.43 18.38
CA PRO A 839 -26.83 6.13 19.66
C PRO A 839 -25.51 5.79 20.37
N LYS A 840 -24.83 4.70 19.98
CA LYS A 840 -23.58 4.21 20.59
C LYS A 840 -22.32 4.73 19.91
N LEU A 841 -22.41 5.06 18.61
CA LEU A 841 -21.27 5.43 17.76
C LEU A 841 -20.63 6.77 18.20
N GLN A 842 -19.39 6.74 18.65
CA GLN A 842 -18.63 7.94 19.00
C GLN A 842 -18.09 8.65 17.75
N PHE A 843 -18.14 9.98 17.72
CA PHE A 843 -17.84 10.77 16.52
C PHE A 843 -16.41 10.58 15.98
N ARG A 844 -15.42 10.43 16.86
CA ARG A 844 -14.00 10.28 16.48
C ARG A 844 -13.59 8.83 16.20
N ASP A 845 -14.21 7.88 16.89
CA ASP A 845 -13.75 6.48 16.92
C ASP A 845 -14.50 5.58 15.92
N HIS A 846 -15.50 6.13 15.21
CA HIS A 846 -16.39 5.39 14.29
C HIS A 846 -16.71 6.22 13.03
N ALA A 847 -15.70 6.93 12.50
CA ALA A 847 -15.88 7.93 11.44
C ALA A 847 -16.43 7.33 10.13
N GLU A 848 -16.01 6.11 9.79
CA GLU A 848 -16.42 5.33 8.64
C GLU A 848 -17.92 4.97 8.73
N ALA A 849 -18.31 4.35 9.85
CA ALA A 849 -19.69 3.97 10.12
C ALA A 849 -20.63 5.18 10.17
N LEU A 850 -20.20 6.29 10.76
CA LEU A 850 -20.99 7.53 10.77
C LEU A 850 -21.10 8.14 9.37
N THR A 851 -20.02 8.17 8.59
CA THR A 851 -20.06 8.70 7.21
C THR A 851 -21.02 7.89 6.33
N SER A 852 -20.96 6.56 6.41
CA SER A 852 -21.87 5.65 5.71
C SER A 852 -23.34 5.85 6.12
N ILE A 853 -23.64 5.94 7.43
CA ILE A 853 -25.01 6.18 7.91
C ILE A 853 -25.50 7.59 7.53
N LEU A 854 -24.62 8.59 7.44
CA LEU A 854 -25.00 9.93 6.96
C LEU A 854 -25.45 9.90 5.49
N PHE A 855 -24.82 9.07 4.65
CA PHE A 855 -25.28 8.87 3.28
C PHE A 855 -26.60 8.09 3.18
N MET A 856 -26.88 7.15 4.10
CA MET A 856 -28.23 6.54 4.20
C MET A 856 -29.28 7.59 4.61
N LEU A 857 -28.98 8.41 5.63
CA LEU A 857 -29.87 9.50 6.08
C LEU A 857 -30.16 10.53 4.98
N LYS A 858 -29.20 10.78 4.08
CA LYS A 858 -29.32 11.67 2.92
C LYS A 858 -30.38 11.18 1.91
N GLN A 859 -30.51 9.87 1.72
CA GLN A 859 -31.50 9.27 0.80
C GLN A 859 -32.90 9.23 1.42
N GLU A 860 -32.97 9.20 2.74
CA GLU A 860 -34.21 9.05 3.51
C GLU A 860 -34.95 10.37 3.77
N LYS A 861 -36.27 10.28 3.90
CA LYS A 861 -37.12 11.43 4.27
C LYS A 861 -37.25 11.48 5.80
N PRO A 862 -37.18 12.65 6.46
CA PRO A 862 -37.23 12.72 7.92
C PRO A 862 -38.51 12.07 8.46
N THR A 863 -38.35 11.16 9.43
CA THR A 863 -39.46 10.49 10.14
C THR A 863 -39.28 10.64 11.65
N LEU A 864 -40.36 10.42 12.40
CA LEU A 864 -40.33 10.52 13.87
C LEU A 864 -39.40 9.48 14.52
N GLU A 865 -39.15 8.33 13.88
CA GLU A 865 -38.24 7.31 14.43
C GLU A 865 -36.78 7.60 14.09
N LEU A 866 -36.48 8.02 12.85
CA LEU A 866 -35.15 8.52 12.47
C LEU A 866 -34.69 9.63 13.42
N LEU A 867 -35.56 10.62 13.67
CA LEU A 867 -35.25 11.75 14.56
C LEU A 867 -35.11 11.32 16.03
N ARG A 868 -35.84 10.29 16.50
CA ARG A 868 -35.62 9.74 17.86
C ARG A 868 -34.23 9.15 18.02
N GLN A 869 -33.81 8.31 17.07
CA GLN A 869 -32.53 7.60 17.17
C GLN A 869 -31.34 8.54 16.91
N LEU A 870 -31.49 9.49 15.97
CA LEU A 870 -30.53 10.56 15.71
C LEU A 870 -30.30 11.44 16.95
N LEU A 871 -31.38 11.94 17.57
CA LEU A 871 -31.31 12.83 18.73
C LEU A 871 -31.03 12.08 20.06
N ALA A 872 -31.07 10.74 20.05
CA ALA A 872 -30.67 9.91 21.19
C ALA A 872 -29.15 9.80 21.34
N ARG A 873 -28.37 10.20 20.33
CA ARG A 873 -26.93 10.43 20.43
C ARG A 873 -26.62 11.42 21.56
N GLN A 874 -25.46 11.27 22.17
CA GLN A 874 -24.94 12.28 23.10
C GLN A 874 -24.58 13.55 22.33
N ASN A 875 -24.82 14.69 22.96
CA ASN A 875 -24.35 15.99 22.48
C ASN A 875 -22.92 16.16 23.02
N VAL A 876 -21.95 16.36 22.12
CA VAL A 876 -20.52 16.47 22.43
C VAL A 876 -19.94 17.58 21.54
N ASP A 877 -19.08 18.43 22.11
CA ASP A 877 -18.47 19.53 21.38
C ASP A 877 -17.65 19.03 20.19
N GLY A 878 -18.05 19.43 18.98
CA GLY A 878 -17.42 19.02 17.72
C GLY A 878 -18.03 17.79 17.04
N ASP A 879 -19.05 17.12 17.60
CA ASP A 879 -19.85 16.13 16.85
C ASP A 879 -20.81 16.86 15.89
N MET A 880 -20.40 16.96 14.62
CA MET A 880 -21.17 17.61 13.57
C MET A 880 -22.22 16.70 12.92
N PHE A 881 -22.30 15.42 13.27
CA PHE A 881 -23.14 14.43 12.56
C PHE A 881 -24.63 14.78 12.61
N VAL A 882 -25.15 15.11 13.80
CA VAL A 882 -26.57 15.46 13.99
C VAL A 882 -26.91 16.77 13.28
N VAL A 883 -26.04 17.78 13.39
CA VAL A 883 -26.19 19.08 12.73
C VAL A 883 -26.19 18.93 11.21
N ALA A 884 -25.31 18.11 10.65
CA ALA A 884 -25.23 17.85 9.20
C ALA A 884 -26.49 17.17 8.67
N ALA A 885 -26.98 16.12 9.33
CA ALA A 885 -28.21 15.42 8.94
C ALA A 885 -29.44 16.34 9.01
N LEU A 886 -29.58 17.11 10.10
CA LEU A 886 -30.70 18.06 10.25
C LEU A 886 -30.62 19.18 9.21
N ARG A 887 -29.47 19.82 9.01
CA ARG A 887 -29.30 20.92 8.03
C ARG A 887 -29.48 20.45 6.59
N TYR A 888 -29.18 19.18 6.27
CA TYR A 888 -29.52 18.60 4.97
C TYR A 888 -31.04 18.52 4.80
N TRP A 889 -31.76 17.90 5.73
CA TRP A 889 -33.22 17.81 5.68
C TRP A 889 -33.94 19.17 5.77
N CYS A 890 -33.32 20.21 6.35
CA CYS A 890 -33.86 21.57 6.32
C CYS A 890 -33.98 22.15 4.89
N ARG A 891 -33.26 21.63 3.90
CA ARG A 891 -33.33 22.14 2.51
C ARG A 891 -34.58 21.69 1.77
N ASP A 892 -34.89 20.40 1.86
CA ASP A 892 -35.93 19.75 1.05
C ASP A 892 -37.20 19.40 1.85
N TYR A 893 -37.13 19.44 3.19
CA TYR A 893 -38.18 18.95 4.08
C TYR A 893 -38.44 19.85 5.30
N GLU A 894 -38.13 21.15 5.23
CA GLU A 894 -38.18 22.07 6.37
C GLU A 894 -39.47 21.99 7.19
N GLU A 895 -40.64 22.16 6.55
CA GLU A 895 -41.93 22.15 7.25
C GLU A 895 -42.17 20.86 8.03
N LYS A 896 -41.88 19.72 7.39
CA LYS A 896 -42.07 18.38 7.94
C LYS A 896 -41.08 18.12 9.08
N LEU A 897 -39.83 18.57 8.93
CA LEU A 897 -38.80 18.46 9.95
C LEU A 897 -39.17 19.31 11.19
N GLY A 898 -39.62 20.55 10.96
CA GLY A 898 -40.10 21.44 12.03
C GLY A 898 -41.29 20.86 12.78
N GLU A 899 -42.27 20.29 12.08
CA GLU A 899 -43.41 19.61 12.71
C GLU A 899 -42.96 18.41 13.56
N LEU A 900 -42.08 17.56 13.02
CA LEU A 900 -41.58 16.37 13.72
C LEU A 900 -40.74 16.71 14.96
N LEU A 901 -39.85 17.71 14.86
CA LEU A 901 -39.05 18.21 15.98
C LEU A 901 -39.93 18.85 17.05
N ALA A 902 -40.89 19.70 16.66
CA ALA A 902 -41.86 20.31 17.58
C ALA A 902 -42.72 19.27 18.31
N ASN A 903 -43.19 18.24 17.59
CA ASN A 903 -43.93 17.11 18.16
C ASN A 903 -43.07 16.28 19.14
N LEU A 904 -41.79 16.09 18.83
CA LEU A 904 -40.85 15.37 19.70
C LEU A 904 -40.55 16.17 20.98
N LEU A 905 -40.20 17.45 20.85
CA LEU A 905 -39.92 18.35 21.97
C LEU A 905 -41.15 18.52 22.87
N SER A 906 -42.33 18.75 22.30
CA SER A 906 -43.62 18.82 23.01
C SER A 906 -44.02 17.50 23.70
N THR A 907 -43.39 16.38 23.33
CA THR A 907 -43.58 15.07 23.98
C THR A 907 -42.52 14.78 25.06
N ARG A 908 -41.49 15.63 25.19
CA ARG A 908 -40.52 15.62 26.31
C ARG A 908 -40.81 16.71 27.34
N TYR A 909 -41.24 17.88 26.88
CA TYR A 909 -41.75 18.97 27.72
C TYR A 909 -43.22 19.28 27.39
N PRO A 910 -44.15 18.71 28.17
CA PRO A 910 -45.54 19.09 28.09
C PRO A 910 -46.01 19.70 29.45
N ALA A 911 -46.75 20.82 29.39
CA ALA A 911 -47.44 21.60 30.46
C ALA A 911 -47.50 21.10 31.95
N THR A 912 -48.62 20.97 32.70
CA THR A 912 -49.86 20.15 32.52
C THR A 912 -49.72 18.81 33.28
N SER A 913 -49.32 18.86 34.55
CA SER A 913 -48.54 17.81 35.24
C SER A 913 -49.26 16.47 35.62
N PRO A 914 -48.60 15.30 35.42
CA PRO A 914 -48.98 14.01 35.98
C PRO A 914 -48.51 13.89 37.44
N ASN A 915 -49.42 13.48 38.31
CA ASN A 915 -49.04 13.25 39.69
C ASN A 915 -48.31 11.89 39.89
N LYS A 916 -47.06 11.96 40.40
CA LYS A 916 -46.32 10.96 41.22
C LYS A 916 -45.56 9.80 40.53
N ARG A 917 -44.36 9.54 41.08
CA ARG A 917 -43.52 8.30 41.05
C ARG A 917 -43.02 7.85 39.65
N LYS A 918 -41.78 7.37 39.46
CA LYS A 918 -40.96 6.53 40.36
C LYS A 918 -39.46 6.75 40.13
N ARG A 919 -38.68 6.99 41.19
CA ARG A 919 -37.22 7.18 41.13
C ARG A 919 -36.49 5.94 40.59
N SER A 920 -35.86 6.06 39.43
CA SER A 920 -34.74 5.22 38.97
C SER A 920 -33.44 6.02 39.14
N GLY A 921 -32.46 5.45 39.82
CA GLY A 921 -31.17 6.12 40.06
C GLY A 921 -30.22 5.97 38.87
N ALA A 922 -29.23 6.86 38.78
CA ALA A 922 -28.16 6.74 37.80
C ALA A 922 -27.40 5.41 37.97
N LYS A 923 -27.52 4.53 36.96
CA LYS A 923 -26.51 3.53 36.62
C LYS A 923 -26.17 3.73 35.16
N HIS A 924 -24.87 3.83 34.88
CA HIS A 924 -24.34 4.02 33.54
C HIS A 924 -24.45 2.68 32.79
N ASN A 925 -25.42 2.58 31.87
CA ASN A 925 -25.50 1.51 30.86
C ASN A 925 -26.47 1.97 29.75
N GLN A 926 -25.99 2.14 28.53
CA GLN A 926 -26.83 2.59 27.41
C GLN A 926 -27.66 1.42 26.86
N GLN A 927 -28.97 1.47 27.08
CA GLN A 927 -29.97 0.79 26.25
C GLN A 927 -30.77 1.86 25.48
N SER A 928 -31.35 1.47 24.33
CA SER A 928 -31.99 2.35 23.34
C SER A 928 -33.30 2.97 23.82
N GLY A 929 -33.20 3.88 24.79
CA GLY A 929 -34.29 4.72 25.25
C GLY A 929 -34.53 5.93 24.32
N PRO A 930 -35.75 6.50 24.35
CA PRO A 930 -36.04 7.74 23.63
C PRO A 930 -35.16 8.92 24.13
N PRO A 931 -34.83 9.90 23.26
CA PRO A 931 -33.97 11.03 23.62
C PRO A 931 -34.61 11.86 24.73
N THR A 932 -33.78 12.31 25.69
CA THR A 932 -34.23 13.20 26.76
C THR A 932 -34.59 14.60 26.23
N GLY A 933 -35.38 15.38 26.98
CA GLY A 933 -35.70 16.76 26.58
C GLY A 933 -34.45 17.65 26.50
N GLU A 934 -33.47 17.42 27.37
CA GLU A 934 -32.19 18.13 27.39
C GLU A 934 -31.33 17.83 26.15
N GLN A 935 -31.27 16.56 25.70
CA GLN A 935 -30.62 16.21 24.43
C GLN A 935 -31.29 16.87 23.22
N VAL A 936 -32.63 16.91 23.18
CA VAL A 936 -33.34 17.56 22.07
C VAL A 936 -33.07 19.07 22.05
N LEU A 937 -33.05 19.75 23.21
CA LEU A 937 -32.69 21.16 23.29
C LEU A 937 -31.23 21.42 22.91
N GLY A 938 -30.28 20.59 23.37
CA GLY A 938 -28.85 20.75 23.04
C GLY A 938 -28.57 20.58 21.54
N HIS A 939 -29.18 19.59 20.90
CA HIS A 939 -29.06 19.40 19.44
C HIS A 939 -29.75 20.51 18.63
N LEU A 940 -30.84 21.09 19.15
CA LEU A 940 -31.47 22.28 18.55
C LEU A 940 -30.60 23.54 18.72
N ASP A 941 -29.94 23.73 19.87
CA ASP A 941 -29.05 24.88 20.06
C ASP A 941 -27.78 24.75 19.21
N GLN A 942 -27.18 23.56 19.10
CA GLN A 942 -26.08 23.32 18.16
C GLN A 942 -26.50 23.59 16.71
N LEU A 943 -27.69 23.16 16.28
CA LEU A 943 -28.20 23.47 14.94
C LEU A 943 -28.33 25.00 14.75
N ARG A 944 -28.87 25.73 15.74
CA ARG A 944 -28.93 27.21 15.73
C ARG A 944 -27.53 27.84 15.59
N GLN A 945 -26.57 27.42 16.41
CA GLN A 945 -25.20 27.96 16.42
C GLN A 945 -24.49 27.81 15.07
N HIS A 946 -24.87 26.81 14.26
CA HIS A 946 -24.31 26.57 12.93
C HIS A 946 -25.14 27.14 11.77
N CYS A 947 -26.33 27.70 12.00
CA CYS A 947 -27.08 28.45 10.99
C CYS A 947 -26.47 29.85 10.80
N THR A 948 -26.10 30.16 9.55
CA THR A 948 -25.28 31.34 9.21
C THR A 948 -26.09 32.50 8.63
N SER A 949 -27.37 32.28 8.34
CA SER A 949 -28.26 33.26 7.70
C SER A 949 -29.65 33.24 8.34
N SER A 950 -30.36 34.37 8.29
CA SER A 950 -31.74 34.46 8.80
C SER A 950 -32.71 33.52 8.06
N THR A 951 -32.42 33.22 6.80
CA THR A 951 -33.10 32.19 6.00
C THR A 951 -32.93 30.77 6.56
N GLU A 952 -31.77 30.42 7.12
CA GLU A 952 -31.53 29.12 7.75
C GLU A 952 -32.13 28.99 9.16
N LEU A 953 -32.80 30.04 9.65
CA LEU A 953 -33.50 30.04 10.93
C LEU A 953 -35.03 29.94 10.78
N GLN A 954 -35.57 29.80 9.56
CA GLN A 954 -37.03 29.76 9.32
C GLN A 954 -37.71 28.59 10.06
N LEU A 955 -37.07 27.42 10.13
CA LEU A 955 -37.41 26.28 11.01
C LEU A 955 -37.82 26.66 12.44
N TYR A 956 -37.12 27.64 13.05
CA TYR A 956 -37.41 28.08 14.42
C TYR A 956 -38.63 29.01 14.51
N HIS A 957 -38.93 29.74 13.44
CA HIS A 957 -40.06 30.68 13.36
C HIS A 957 -41.40 29.98 13.09
N MET A 958 -41.39 28.71 12.67
CA MET A 958 -42.61 27.91 12.48
C MET A 958 -43.48 27.89 13.75
N GLU A 959 -44.79 28.14 13.63
CA GLU A 959 -45.71 28.15 14.79
C GLU A 959 -45.61 26.88 15.67
N GLY A 960 -45.34 25.73 15.06
CA GLY A 960 -45.16 24.46 15.77
C GLY A 960 -43.94 24.49 16.68
N MET A 961 -42.79 24.92 16.15
CA MET A 961 -41.52 25.01 16.88
C MET A 961 -41.58 26.08 17.96
N GLN A 962 -42.09 27.29 17.63
CA GLN A 962 -42.31 28.38 18.58
C GLN A 962 -43.09 27.89 19.83
N ARG A 963 -44.25 27.26 19.61
CA ARG A 963 -45.09 26.72 20.70
C ARG A 963 -44.41 25.58 21.47
N ALA A 964 -43.56 24.79 20.82
CA ALA A 964 -42.81 23.71 21.47
C ALA A 964 -41.64 24.25 22.33
N LEU A 965 -40.95 25.30 21.87
CA LEU A 965 -39.87 25.96 22.59
C LEU A 965 -40.39 26.70 23.83
N GLN A 966 -41.46 27.50 23.70
CA GLN A 966 -42.12 28.16 24.83
C GLN A 966 -42.59 27.14 25.90
N GLN A 967 -43.18 26.01 25.46
CA GLN A 967 -43.61 24.94 26.35
C GLN A 967 -42.43 24.20 27.01
N ALA A 968 -41.27 24.12 26.34
CA ALA A 968 -40.03 23.60 26.91
C ALA A 968 -39.38 24.57 27.92
N GLN A 969 -39.39 25.87 27.62
CA GLN A 969 -38.88 26.94 28.48
C GLN A 969 -39.64 26.98 29.81
N ALA A 970 -40.98 27.01 29.75
CA ALA A 970 -41.86 27.03 30.92
C ALA A 970 -41.74 25.77 31.80
N ALA A 971 -41.38 24.63 31.20
CA ALA A 971 -41.16 23.36 31.89
C ALA A 971 -39.69 23.12 32.30
N SER A 972 -38.78 24.06 32.02
CA SER A 972 -37.34 23.92 32.28
C SER A 972 -36.90 24.57 33.59
N SER A 973 -35.91 23.96 34.25
CA SER A 973 -35.22 24.53 35.40
C SER A 973 -34.43 25.78 35.02
N ASP A 974 -34.12 26.63 36.01
CA ASP A 974 -33.33 27.84 35.81
C ASP A 974 -31.93 27.55 35.25
N SER A 975 -31.39 26.35 35.51
CA SER A 975 -30.15 25.87 34.89
C SER A 975 -30.29 25.68 33.38
N LEU A 976 -31.33 24.99 32.90
CA LEU A 976 -31.54 24.79 31.44
C LEU A 976 -31.92 26.11 30.75
N ARG A 977 -32.76 26.94 31.39
CA ARG A 977 -33.08 28.29 30.86
C ARG A 977 -31.85 29.18 30.74
N LYS A 978 -30.84 29.02 31.62
CA LYS A 978 -29.55 29.71 31.47
C LYS A 978 -28.66 29.09 30.40
N SER A 979 -28.60 27.76 30.27
CA SER A 979 -27.76 27.08 29.27
C SER A 979 -28.23 27.28 27.83
N TYR A 980 -29.54 27.37 27.60
CA TYR A 980 -30.14 27.49 26.27
C TYR A 980 -30.87 28.83 26.06
N GLY A 981 -30.41 29.90 26.73
CA GLY A 981 -31.05 31.22 26.72
C GLY A 981 -31.28 31.76 25.30
N ASP A 982 -30.23 31.76 24.47
CA ASP A 982 -30.31 32.19 23.06
C ASP A 982 -31.34 31.42 22.23
N LEU A 983 -31.47 30.10 22.46
CA LEU A 983 -32.44 29.25 21.74
C LEU A 983 -33.87 29.58 22.16
N PHE A 984 -34.09 29.90 23.43
CA PHE A 984 -35.40 30.32 23.92
C PHE A 984 -35.75 31.75 23.47
N ALA A 985 -34.77 32.65 23.38
CA ALA A 985 -34.98 34.02 22.88
C ALA A 985 -35.59 34.06 21.46
N LEU A 986 -35.25 33.09 20.60
CA LEU A 986 -35.88 32.92 19.28
C LEU A 986 -37.41 32.68 19.32
N ALA A 987 -37.97 32.34 20.48
CA ALA A 987 -39.40 32.14 20.70
C ALA A 987 -40.07 33.27 21.53
N GLU A 988 -39.31 34.30 21.92
CA GLU A 988 -39.79 35.47 22.67
C GLU A 988 -40.09 36.68 21.76
N VAL A 989 -39.42 36.79 20.59
CA VAL A 989 -39.49 37.93 19.65
C VAL A 989 -40.91 38.22 19.10
N ASN A 990 -41.88 37.33 19.30
CA ASN A 990 -43.25 37.47 18.79
C ASN A 990 -44.23 38.18 19.75
N GLU A 991 -43.88 38.49 21.00
CA GLU A 991 -44.84 39.06 21.97
C GLU A 991 -45.05 40.59 21.88
N GLU A 992 -44.19 41.35 21.17
CA GLU A 992 -44.27 42.84 21.14
C GLU A 992 -45.46 43.42 20.32
N ASN A 993 -46.38 42.60 19.81
CA ASN A 993 -47.42 43.00 18.84
C ASN A 993 -48.89 42.84 19.31
N GLU A 994 -49.19 42.93 20.62
CA GLU A 994 -50.56 43.15 21.12
C GLU A 994 -50.69 44.42 22.00
N PRO A 995 -51.69 45.29 21.75
CA PRO A 995 -51.89 46.52 22.54
C PRO A 995 -52.67 46.27 23.85
N PRO A 996 -52.43 47.05 24.91
CA PRO A 996 -52.96 46.79 26.25
C PRO A 996 -54.45 47.17 26.41
N PRO A 997 -55.24 46.39 27.17
CA PRO A 997 -56.64 46.72 27.47
C PRO A 997 -56.79 47.83 28.54
N PRO A 998 -57.87 48.65 28.47
CA PRO A 998 -58.10 49.78 29.39
C PRO A 998 -58.60 49.36 30.80
N PRO A 999 -58.51 50.27 31.80
CA PRO A 999 -58.80 49.97 33.22
C PRO A 999 -60.29 49.76 33.56
N PRO A 1000 -60.61 49.12 34.70
CA PRO A 1000 -61.96 48.63 35.00
C PRO A 1000 -62.93 49.69 35.53
N THR A 1001 -64.22 49.50 35.26
CA THR A 1001 -65.32 50.21 35.92
C THR A 1001 -66.05 49.31 36.92
N SER A 1002 -66.58 49.89 38.00
CA SER A 1002 -67.01 49.16 39.20
C SER A 1002 -68.52 49.10 39.39
N SER A 1003 -69.00 48.03 40.05
CA SER A 1003 -70.27 48.03 40.78
C SER A 1003 -70.13 47.25 42.10
N ALA A 1004 -71.05 47.44 43.05
CA ALA A 1004 -70.69 47.53 44.47
C ALA A 1004 -71.09 46.35 45.38
N ARG A 1005 -70.37 46.22 46.52
CA ARG A 1005 -70.69 45.48 47.77
C ARG A 1005 -70.71 43.93 47.66
N LYS A 1006 -70.02 43.14 48.51
CA LYS A 1006 -69.85 43.23 49.98
C LYS A 1006 -68.53 42.59 50.49
N HIS A 1007 -68.24 42.89 51.77
CA HIS A 1007 -67.52 42.14 52.83
C HIS A 1007 -67.18 40.65 52.62
N ALA A 1008 -66.10 40.09 53.21
CA ALA A 1008 -64.95 40.69 53.94
C ALA A 1008 -63.88 39.62 54.29
N ALA A 1009 -62.67 40.09 54.66
CA ALA A 1009 -61.63 39.42 55.47
C ALA A 1009 -60.90 38.19 54.85
N ALA A 1010 -59.58 38.01 55.00
CA ALA A 1010 -58.52 38.92 55.50
C ALA A 1010 -57.13 38.49 54.98
N SER A 1011 -56.12 39.34 55.24
CA SER A 1011 -54.65 39.12 55.16
C SER A 1011 -54.15 37.68 55.40
N GLY A 1012 -53.06 37.20 54.78
CA GLY A 1012 -51.82 37.91 54.44
C GLY A 1012 -50.85 37.91 55.65
N GLY A 1013 -49.51 37.89 55.51
CA GLY A 1013 -48.65 37.80 54.32
C GLY A 1013 -47.19 38.16 54.67
N GLY A 1014 -46.27 38.05 53.70
CA GLY A 1014 -44.95 38.68 53.71
C GLY A 1014 -43.79 38.01 54.48
N GLY A 1015 -42.57 38.24 54.00
CA GLY A 1015 -41.40 38.47 54.87
C GLY A 1015 -40.23 37.47 54.86
N GLY A 1016 -39.14 37.84 54.18
CA GLY A 1016 -37.86 38.09 54.89
C GLY A 1016 -36.80 36.99 55.02
N GLY A 1017 -35.86 36.95 54.07
CA GLY A 1017 -34.41 36.83 54.32
C GLY A 1017 -33.84 35.53 54.93
N GLY A 1018 -32.52 35.54 55.19
CA GLY A 1018 -31.79 34.48 55.90
C GLY A 1018 -30.63 33.88 55.09
N ALA A 1019 -29.42 33.92 55.67
CA ALA A 1019 -28.18 33.50 54.99
C ALA A 1019 -27.66 32.11 55.40
N GLY A 1020 -26.93 31.46 54.49
CA GLY A 1020 -25.73 30.67 54.81
C GLY A 1020 -25.87 29.17 55.12
N GLY A 1021 -24.74 28.46 54.99
CA GLY A 1021 -24.49 27.22 55.76
C GLY A 1021 -24.46 25.89 55.00
N LYS A 1022 -23.27 25.49 54.54
CA LYS A 1022 -22.72 24.12 54.38
C LYS A 1022 -23.68 22.89 54.45
N GLY A 1023 -23.68 22.12 53.35
CA GLY A 1023 -23.62 20.65 53.39
C GLY A 1023 -24.95 19.88 53.37
N GLY A 1024 -24.89 18.54 53.29
CA GLY A 1024 -26.08 17.66 53.36
C GLY A 1024 -26.41 16.85 52.10
N ASN A 1025 -25.45 16.05 51.63
CA ASN A 1025 -25.54 15.06 50.54
C ASN A 1025 -26.82 14.15 50.55
N ARG A 1026 -27.31 13.75 49.35
CA ARG A 1026 -28.38 12.73 49.06
C ARG A 1026 -29.84 13.20 49.31
N LYS A 1027 -30.88 12.78 48.55
CA LYS A 1027 -31.01 11.80 47.44
C LYS A 1027 -32.30 12.04 46.59
N VAL A 1028 -32.20 12.60 45.36
CA VAL A 1028 -33.25 12.58 44.27
C VAL A 1028 -34.57 13.34 44.66
N GLY A 1029 -35.58 13.73 43.84
CA GLY A 1029 -35.89 13.68 42.40
C GLY A 1029 -37.19 12.91 42.03
N VAL A 1030 -37.71 13.10 40.79
CA VAL A 1030 -38.79 12.36 40.07
C VAL A 1030 -40.25 12.58 40.56
N ASN A 1031 -41.29 12.91 39.74
CA ASN A 1031 -41.52 12.62 38.30
C ASN A 1031 -42.36 13.66 37.48
N THR A 1032 -41.95 13.85 36.21
CA THR A 1032 -42.71 14.04 34.92
C THR A 1032 -43.74 15.16 34.56
N ARG A 1033 -43.84 15.37 33.22
CA ARG A 1033 -44.91 15.73 32.22
C ARG A 1033 -45.98 16.84 32.55
N GLU A 1034 -47.18 17.00 31.92
CA GLU A 1034 -47.80 16.62 30.60
C GLU A 1034 -48.71 17.71 29.96
N ARG A 1035 -49.58 17.43 28.95
CA ARG A 1035 -50.10 18.34 27.88
C ARG A 1035 -51.12 19.47 28.27
N THR A 1036 -51.48 20.51 27.47
CA THR A 1036 -50.87 21.29 26.35
C THR A 1036 -51.75 22.51 25.91
N SER A 1037 -51.15 23.49 25.20
CA SER A 1037 -51.62 24.18 23.94
C SER A 1037 -52.80 25.20 23.83
N SER A 1038 -52.43 26.41 23.37
CA SER A 1038 -52.82 27.11 22.09
C SER A 1038 -54.26 27.59 21.75
N LYS A 1039 -54.37 28.85 21.26
CA LYS A 1039 -54.69 29.30 19.86
C LYS A 1039 -55.09 30.80 19.88
N LYS A 1040 -55.14 31.62 18.80
CA LYS A 1040 -54.55 31.74 17.44
C LYS A 1040 -55.49 32.71 16.65
N GLN A 1041 -55.00 33.42 15.62
CA GLN A 1041 -55.72 34.08 14.48
C GLN A 1041 -55.91 35.63 14.48
N ILE A 1042 -55.94 36.37 13.35
CA ILE A 1042 -55.39 36.20 11.96
C ILE A 1042 -55.62 37.46 11.04
N ARG A 1043 -54.73 37.73 10.04
CA ARG A 1043 -54.96 38.47 8.73
C ARG A 1043 -55.21 40.02 8.73
N TYR A 1044 -55.13 40.79 7.62
CA TYR A 1044 -55.04 40.53 6.14
C TYR A 1044 -54.49 41.73 5.29
N HIS A 1045 -53.91 41.47 4.09
CA HIS A 1045 -53.73 42.34 2.88
C HIS A 1045 -52.85 43.63 2.96
N LEU A 1046 -52.34 44.25 1.87
CA LEU A 1046 -52.62 44.20 0.40
C LEU A 1046 -51.39 44.45 -0.54
N ASP A 1047 -51.50 43.93 -1.77
CA ASP A 1047 -50.76 43.94 -3.08
C ASP A 1047 -49.72 45.00 -3.53
N SER A 1048 -48.75 44.57 -4.39
CA SER A 1048 -48.41 45.09 -5.76
C SER A 1048 -47.07 44.51 -6.33
N THR A 1049 -47.01 43.58 -7.31
CA THR A 1049 -46.85 43.74 -8.80
C THR A 1049 -45.64 44.56 -9.30
N SER A 1050 -44.87 44.25 -10.37
CA SER A 1050 -44.79 43.18 -11.42
C SER A 1050 -43.37 43.24 -12.07
N SER A 1051 -42.77 42.25 -12.74
CA SER A 1051 -43.06 41.65 -14.08
C SER A 1051 -42.10 40.44 -14.31
N SER A 1052 -42.46 39.23 -14.76
CA SER A 1052 -43.21 38.73 -15.95
C SER A 1052 -42.43 38.78 -17.29
N GLU A 1053 -42.38 37.76 -18.18
CA GLU A 1053 -42.65 36.30 -18.10
C GLU A 1053 -42.32 35.62 -19.48
N VAL A 1054 -42.77 34.36 -19.69
CA VAL A 1054 -43.48 33.83 -20.90
C VAL A 1054 -43.02 32.42 -21.41
N THR A 1055 -43.65 31.37 -20.86
CA THR A 1055 -44.07 30.09 -21.53
C THR A 1055 -42.98 29.09 -22.03
N ILE A 1056 -43.24 27.79 -22.32
CA ILE A 1056 -44.48 27.06 -22.69
C ILE A 1056 -44.65 25.69 -21.96
N SER A 1057 -45.91 25.33 -21.70
CA SER A 1057 -46.46 23.96 -21.49
C SER A 1057 -47.91 23.94 -22.06
N PRO A 1058 -48.51 22.80 -22.44
CA PRO A 1058 -49.20 21.85 -21.52
C PRO A 1058 -48.77 20.38 -21.83
N GLU A 1059 -49.51 19.24 -21.77
CA GLU A 1059 -50.90 18.76 -21.52
C GLU A 1059 -50.74 17.35 -20.84
N GLU A 1060 -51.48 16.89 -19.82
CA GLU A 1060 -52.86 16.29 -19.76
C GLU A 1060 -53.00 14.88 -20.44
N GLU A 1061 -53.83 13.92 -19.99
CA GLU A 1061 -54.86 13.85 -18.91
C GLU A 1061 -55.19 12.37 -18.49
N ILE A 1062 -55.96 12.16 -17.39
CA ILE A 1062 -56.94 11.04 -17.16
C ILE A 1062 -56.41 9.56 -17.09
N VAL A 1063 -56.98 8.58 -16.35
CA VAL A 1063 -58.11 8.47 -15.38
C VAL A 1063 -57.74 7.54 -14.20
N ASN A 1064 -58.51 7.58 -13.11
CA ASN A 1064 -58.40 6.66 -11.96
C ASN A 1064 -59.80 6.16 -11.54
N PRO A 1065 -60.05 4.84 -11.34
CA PRO A 1065 -60.63 4.48 -10.03
C PRO A 1065 -60.37 3.04 -9.48
N LYS A 1066 -59.97 3.01 -8.20
CA LYS A 1066 -60.59 2.25 -7.08
C LYS A 1066 -60.50 0.69 -6.99
N GLN A 1067 -59.73 0.26 -5.99
CA GLN A 1067 -60.11 -0.60 -4.83
C GLN A 1067 -60.78 -1.98 -5.02
N ALA A 1068 -60.24 -3.00 -4.32
CA ALA A 1068 -60.95 -3.67 -3.19
C ALA A 1068 -60.12 -4.65 -2.31
N LYS A 1069 -60.14 -4.41 -0.98
CA LYS A 1069 -60.25 -5.39 0.15
C LYS A 1069 -59.11 -6.41 0.38
N LYS A 1070 -58.40 -6.38 1.53
CA LYS A 1070 -58.76 -6.97 2.86
C LYS A 1070 -58.99 -8.50 2.81
N ARG A 1071 -58.18 -9.34 3.49
CA ARG A 1071 -58.15 -9.59 4.97
C ARG A 1071 -56.86 -10.39 5.35
N LYS A 1072 -56.09 -10.05 6.40
CA LYS A 1072 -56.23 -10.34 7.86
C LYS A 1072 -55.87 -11.80 8.29
N LYS A 1073 -54.90 -11.90 9.24
CA LYS A 1073 -54.86 -12.79 10.44
C LYS A 1073 -54.60 -14.33 10.24
N ILE A 1074 -53.97 -15.10 11.16
CA ILE A 1074 -53.11 -14.82 12.36
C ILE A 1074 -52.47 -16.14 12.93
N ILE A 1075 -51.34 -16.04 13.67
CA ILE A 1075 -50.81 -16.95 14.75
C ILE A 1075 -50.38 -18.42 14.43
N VAL A 1076 -49.07 -18.67 14.63
CA VAL A 1076 -48.37 -19.76 15.39
C VAL A 1076 -48.84 -21.23 15.34
N GLY A 1077 -47.89 -22.15 15.12
CA GLY A 1077 -47.91 -23.50 15.74
C GLY A 1077 -46.91 -24.52 15.18
N SER A 1078 -45.98 -24.97 16.04
CA SER A 1078 -45.24 -26.26 16.07
C SER A 1078 -44.73 -27.00 14.80
N ASP A 1079 -43.43 -27.30 14.85
CA ASP A 1079 -42.79 -28.63 14.75
C ASP A 1079 -42.93 -29.53 13.49
N SER A 1080 -41.81 -30.20 13.18
CA SER A 1080 -41.58 -31.20 12.12
C SER A 1080 -41.63 -30.70 10.66
N ASP A 1081 -40.64 -30.98 9.79
CA ASP A 1081 -39.38 -31.75 9.95
C ASP A 1081 -38.15 -30.91 9.54
#